data_AF-A0A9W7ED15-F1
#
_entry.id   AF-A0A9W7ED15-F1
#
_cell.length_a   1.000
_cell.length_b   1.000
_cell.length_c   1.000
_cell.angle_alpha   90.00
_cell.angle_beta   90.00
_cell.angle_gamma   90.00
#
_symmetry.space_group_name_H-M   'P 1'
#
loop_
_entity.id
_entity.type
_entity.pdbx_description
1 polymer ?
#
loop_
_entity_poly.entity_id
_entity_poly.type
_entity_poly.pdbx_seq_one_letter_code
_entity_poly.pdbx_strand_id
1 'polypeptide(L)'
;MQAKHLIFVVFLTAVTTTLGTAICTDDPELALAFMRYSCQRLSPPLPPSFLQICSTLETDPPSKTPTSSPSASPTSKPTAVPTSNPTTSPSNSSCEDRCIADPTLTQKQLNPSISWTCGFLNIECSDNEDATVIFTRYYLLKRDDPGQGDRACCFGDSDGISNCRATPEKCESSLTVSPPPTATPQTSQPTSSEPTSSPTTCEPSCIANENLTQEQLNPSISWTCGFLNIECSDNEDASLIFTQYYLLKREDPGQGNRACCFGDSDGVSNCRATPKNCNVDVDDGSVPPPPPPSANPDSTPTSDIDDGSPPPPPSPPPTNPDSAPTSAVIVRKGQTVTLNSSESPESITILSGGTLNVNSNTNIITNSITVDSGGTLNVGTAANPVTNVNIYLSNPPCDTSGISQSDTAAVRSNSCLQNGQLTSHGTTNIFGTYVRPWTLLRSNALADDNQITVESCEGWRAGGELVVAGGFRQDQSTKHTIRDIDTLSSPSSCTITLTNPLSQDANNYDGFETGFIVQLEILYLTRNVVITGPPNTAQRQGIVISQRRIGVLKLHNTQVTNCGRIFLGEYCVHFHLLNACPECEIKGNSVSDGWNKGITVHGTSSSLVQDNVVFDIKGVGIYVENGREFDNNFLTNVVGCSKVNDCILNGAEGIGSSFGDKTRQAGMYFKSWNNNVIGNRVFGSLVCLLYEQSNVRTPCTVFLPYGITDGNVFHCKQFGWYPTSSFPRDVKQDVTGLVQDTSTCAPYNVNTNEYNGVEAIIDNHTEYGTSDFGVGSYELSDIRFRNMRIEGRTALYFKTYWRGADTGAFCDGCELISNPGVGLNLPGGDAMMEFKDTKLPNTKLSLPHHGYVNGGLLASQYVFSGDTSGVDLKAFDTEGENIVAIIVTVGDTNHILRQSRVAFSNFASLGCSNQFQDDQVLTCGAEAGKMRPLKLYGSGPNPISVSVKNIDGSESTHIFEFYNKASSNMLLFTNGDLPIYGGFAFVVRAGATITITSPDDISAIDFGHTGWHLLNDVVSITLNVIAANTQVSNCVLRTDHARPSMTPFGPLTTIDTNTLCSS
;
A
#
# COMPACT_ATOMS: atom_id res chain seq x y z
N MET A 1 -38.07 9.01 -32.98
CA MET A 1 -37.38 8.31 -34.10
C MET A 1 -36.72 9.24 -35.13
N GLN A 2 -37.05 10.54 -35.23
CA GLN A 2 -36.41 11.45 -36.20
C GLN A 2 -35.06 12.06 -35.75
N ALA A 3 -34.72 12.06 -34.45
CA ALA A 3 -33.42 12.56 -33.97
C ALA A 3 -32.23 11.63 -34.27
N LYS A 4 -32.47 10.30 -34.41
CA LYS A 4 -31.42 9.32 -34.75
C LYS A 4 -30.98 9.39 -36.22
N HIS A 5 -31.83 9.90 -37.12
CA HIS A 5 -31.47 10.07 -38.53
C HIS A 5 -30.60 11.33 -38.77
N LEU A 6 -30.79 12.40 -37.99
CA LEU A 6 -30.00 13.62 -38.15
C LEU A 6 -28.55 13.44 -37.67
N ILE A 7 -28.34 12.67 -36.59
CA ILE A 7 -27.00 12.30 -36.11
C ILE A 7 -26.29 11.39 -37.11
N PHE A 8 -27.01 10.46 -37.76
CA PHE A 8 -26.42 9.56 -38.75
C PHE A 8 -25.97 10.29 -40.03
N VAL A 9 -26.71 11.30 -40.48
CA VAL A 9 -26.36 12.11 -41.66
C VAL A 9 -25.19 13.07 -41.37
N VAL A 10 -25.14 13.69 -40.18
CA VAL A 10 -24.01 14.56 -39.80
C VAL A 10 -22.71 13.75 -39.63
N PHE A 11 -22.79 12.54 -39.06
CA PHE A 11 -21.63 11.65 -38.90
C PHE A 11 -21.12 11.12 -40.24
N LEU A 12 -22.00 10.74 -41.18
CA LEU A 12 -21.59 10.32 -42.52
C LEU A 12 -20.93 11.47 -43.30
N THR A 13 -21.46 12.69 -43.17
CA THR A 13 -20.94 13.85 -43.89
C THR A 13 -19.54 14.22 -43.39
N ALA A 14 -19.33 14.22 -42.07
CA ALA A 14 -18.02 14.47 -41.45
C ALA A 14 -17.00 13.40 -41.87
N VAL A 15 -17.35 12.12 -41.83
CA VAL A 15 -16.47 11.01 -42.24
C VAL A 15 -16.13 11.11 -43.74
N THR A 16 -17.08 11.48 -44.62
CA THR A 16 -16.77 11.67 -46.04
C THR A 16 -15.91 12.90 -46.34
N THR A 17 -16.02 13.99 -45.57
CA THR A 17 -15.14 15.16 -45.75
C THR A 17 -13.72 14.91 -45.26
N THR A 18 -13.53 14.13 -44.18
CA THR A 18 -12.19 13.79 -43.66
C THR A 18 -11.51 12.68 -44.45
N LEU A 19 -12.28 11.73 -45.01
CA LEU A 19 -11.75 10.77 -46.00
C LEU A 19 -11.44 11.44 -47.34
N GLY A 20 -12.22 12.45 -47.75
CA GLY A 20 -12.00 13.20 -48.99
C GLY A 20 -10.71 14.04 -48.99
N THR A 21 -10.26 14.53 -47.83
CA THR A 21 -8.98 15.27 -47.71
C THR A 21 -7.76 14.36 -47.60
N ALA A 22 -7.92 13.12 -47.12
CA ALA A 22 -6.84 12.12 -47.02
C ALA A 22 -6.52 11.42 -48.36
N ILE A 23 -7.42 11.47 -49.35
CA ILE A 23 -7.24 10.85 -50.68
C ILE A 23 -6.40 11.73 -51.64
N CYS A 24 -5.92 12.90 -51.20
CA CYS A 24 -5.06 13.79 -51.99
C CYS A 24 -3.55 13.67 -51.67
N THR A 25 -3.09 12.53 -51.16
CA THR A 25 -1.67 12.21 -51.07
C THR A 25 -1.35 11.06 -52.02
N ASP A 26 -0.46 11.27 -52.99
CA ASP A 26 -0.03 10.26 -53.98
C ASP A 26 0.82 9.12 -53.36
N ASP A 27 0.83 8.98 -52.02
CA ASP A 27 1.57 7.95 -51.28
C ASP A 27 0.62 6.93 -50.62
N PRO A 28 0.44 5.74 -51.21
CA PRO A 28 -0.46 4.72 -50.70
C PRO A 28 0.00 4.05 -49.39
N GLU A 29 1.30 4.11 -49.03
CA GLU A 29 1.82 3.55 -47.77
C GLU A 29 1.42 4.42 -46.57
N LEU A 30 1.42 5.74 -46.74
CA LEU A 30 1.04 6.69 -45.70
C LEU A 30 -0.46 6.63 -45.38
N ALA A 31 -1.31 6.47 -46.40
CA ALA A 31 -2.75 6.27 -46.25
C ALA A 31 -3.07 4.95 -45.51
N LEU A 32 -2.29 3.89 -45.77
CA LEU A 32 -2.43 2.59 -45.11
C LEU A 32 -2.00 2.66 -43.63
N ALA A 33 -0.90 3.35 -43.33
CA ALA A 33 -0.43 3.58 -41.96
C ALA A 33 -1.44 4.39 -41.13
N PHE A 34 -2.07 5.41 -41.73
CA PHE A 34 -3.08 6.23 -41.05
C PHE A 34 -4.38 5.45 -40.76
N MET A 35 -4.81 4.57 -41.66
CA MET A 35 -5.95 3.67 -41.43
C MET A 35 -5.65 2.64 -40.32
N ARG A 36 -4.46 2.04 -40.31
CA ARG A 36 -4.03 1.13 -39.21
C ARG A 36 -3.98 1.85 -37.86
N TYR A 37 -3.42 3.05 -37.83
CA TYR A 37 -3.37 3.89 -36.62
C TYR A 37 -4.78 4.25 -36.09
N SER A 38 -5.72 4.55 -36.98
CA SER A 38 -7.11 4.88 -36.61
C SER A 38 -7.89 3.67 -36.07
N CYS A 39 -7.60 2.47 -36.57
CA CYS A 39 -8.19 1.22 -36.07
C CYS A 39 -7.71 0.85 -34.65
N GLN A 40 -6.49 1.26 -34.26
CA GLN A 40 -5.91 0.95 -32.95
C GLN A 40 -6.38 1.84 -31.79
N ARG A 41 -7.03 2.99 -32.07
CA ARG A 41 -7.35 4.00 -31.04
C ARG A 41 -8.85 4.27 -30.81
N LEU A 42 -9.76 3.60 -31.52
CA LEU A 42 -11.19 3.83 -31.37
C LEU A 42 -11.87 2.71 -30.58
N SER A 43 -12.35 3.02 -29.37
CA SER A 43 -13.18 2.12 -28.56
C SER A 43 -14.66 2.12 -29.02
N PRO A 44 -15.43 1.02 -28.85
CA PRO A 44 -16.80 0.89 -29.36
C PRO A 44 -17.78 1.94 -28.82
N PRO A 45 -18.87 2.29 -29.57
CA PRO A 45 -19.43 1.51 -30.69
C PRO A 45 -19.15 2.11 -32.08
N LEU A 46 -18.54 1.32 -32.98
CA LEU A 46 -18.34 1.67 -34.40
C LEU A 46 -19.25 0.83 -35.33
N PRO A 47 -19.60 1.34 -36.54
CA PRO A 47 -20.42 0.61 -37.50
C PRO A 47 -19.74 -0.68 -38.01
N PRO A 48 -20.50 -1.74 -38.33
CA PRO A 48 -19.96 -3.03 -38.77
C PRO A 48 -19.08 -2.95 -40.03
N SER A 49 -19.36 -2.01 -40.93
CA SER A 49 -18.57 -1.79 -42.15
C SER A 49 -17.16 -1.27 -41.86
N PHE A 50 -16.96 -0.55 -40.75
CA PHE A 50 -15.65 -0.02 -40.35
C PHE A 50 -14.80 -1.10 -39.66
N LEU A 51 -15.43 -1.95 -38.85
CA LEU A 51 -14.80 -3.14 -38.25
C LEU A 51 -14.29 -4.12 -39.33
N GLN A 52 -14.99 -4.22 -40.46
CA GLN A 52 -14.59 -5.06 -41.58
C GLN A 52 -13.37 -4.50 -42.35
N ILE A 53 -13.17 -3.18 -42.33
CA ILE A 53 -11.97 -2.53 -42.90
C ILE A 53 -10.76 -2.76 -41.98
N CYS A 54 -10.94 -2.61 -40.66
CA CYS A 54 -9.85 -2.85 -39.70
C CYS A 54 -9.37 -4.31 -39.72
N SER A 55 -10.29 -5.28 -39.83
CA SER A 55 -9.93 -6.70 -39.83
C SER A 55 -9.21 -7.18 -41.10
N THR A 56 -9.33 -6.45 -42.22
CA THR A 56 -8.64 -6.80 -43.47
C THR A 56 -7.21 -6.24 -43.54
N LEU A 57 -6.87 -5.30 -42.67
CA LEU A 57 -5.56 -4.64 -42.63
C LEU A 57 -4.52 -5.36 -41.74
N GLU A 58 -4.92 -6.35 -40.94
CA GLU A 58 -4.10 -7.06 -39.94
C GLU A 58 -3.50 -8.41 -40.43
N THR A 59 -3.36 -8.62 -41.74
CA THR A 59 -2.66 -9.81 -42.28
C THR A 59 -1.29 -9.44 -42.87
N ASP A 60 -0.25 -10.16 -42.44
CA ASP A 60 1.18 -9.92 -42.71
C ASP A 60 1.63 -10.09 -44.20
N PRO A 61 2.77 -9.48 -44.61
CA PRO A 61 3.18 -9.34 -46.03
C PRO A 61 3.86 -10.60 -46.63
N PRO A 62 3.98 -10.69 -47.98
CA PRO A 62 4.48 -11.89 -48.66
C PRO A 62 6.02 -11.99 -48.67
N SER A 63 6.54 -13.18 -48.35
CA SER A 63 7.96 -13.53 -48.41
C SER A 63 8.45 -13.75 -49.85
N LYS A 64 9.63 -13.22 -50.18
CA LYS A 64 10.33 -13.47 -51.45
C LYS A 64 11.24 -14.69 -51.33
N THR A 65 11.09 -15.65 -52.25
CA THR A 65 12.06 -16.73 -52.50
C THR A 65 12.95 -16.38 -53.71
N PRO A 66 14.21 -16.84 -53.76
CA PRO A 66 14.90 -17.09 -55.02
C PRO A 66 15.07 -18.60 -55.29
N THR A 67 14.89 -18.95 -56.56
CA THR A 67 14.93 -20.29 -57.16
C THR A 67 16.35 -20.76 -57.51
N SER A 68 16.66 -22.04 -57.30
CA SER A 68 17.13 -22.99 -58.34
C SER A 68 17.48 -24.37 -57.77
N SER A 69 17.07 -25.42 -58.50
CA SER A 69 17.34 -26.86 -58.31
C SER A 69 18.36 -27.33 -59.39
N PRO A 70 18.69 -28.64 -59.63
CA PRO A 70 18.22 -29.89 -59.01
C PRO A 70 19.28 -31.05 -58.84
N SER A 71 18.80 -32.19 -58.30
CA SER A 71 19.12 -33.59 -58.70
C SER A 71 19.85 -34.50 -57.69
N ALA A 72 19.10 -35.44 -57.07
CA ALA A 72 19.18 -36.91 -57.27
C ALA A 72 18.61 -37.72 -56.07
N SER A 73 17.82 -38.76 -56.37
CA SER A 73 17.41 -39.88 -55.48
C SER A 73 18.02 -41.20 -56.03
N PRO A 74 17.84 -42.44 -55.48
CA PRO A 74 16.97 -42.90 -54.36
C PRO A 74 17.56 -44.03 -53.45
N THR A 75 16.70 -44.58 -52.58
CA THR A 75 16.66 -45.93 -51.92
C THR A 75 17.39 -46.20 -50.58
N SER A 76 16.63 -46.33 -49.48
CA SER A 76 16.15 -47.63 -48.93
C SER A 76 15.38 -47.45 -47.59
N LYS A 77 14.37 -48.31 -47.38
CA LYS A 77 13.52 -48.54 -46.18
C LYS A 77 13.77 -50.00 -45.74
N PRO A 78 13.20 -50.56 -44.64
CA PRO A 78 13.08 -50.13 -43.23
C PRO A 78 13.50 -51.25 -42.23
N THR A 79 13.94 -50.93 -41.01
CA THR A 79 13.93 -51.91 -39.89
C THR A 79 13.72 -51.22 -38.52
N ALA A 80 13.16 -51.96 -37.58
CA ALA A 80 12.25 -51.54 -36.50
C ALA A 80 12.87 -51.34 -35.10
N VAL A 81 12.32 -50.34 -34.35
CA VAL A 81 11.96 -50.28 -32.89
C VAL A 81 13.09 -50.32 -31.82
N PRO A 82 12.98 -49.70 -30.60
CA PRO A 82 11.97 -48.80 -30.00
C PRO A 82 12.51 -47.42 -29.52
N THR A 83 11.58 -46.48 -29.35
CA THR A 83 11.72 -45.23 -28.59
C THR A 83 11.65 -45.47 -27.08
N SER A 84 12.59 -44.92 -26.32
CA SER A 84 12.43 -44.68 -24.87
C SER A 84 12.87 -43.26 -24.53
N ASN A 85 11.89 -42.37 -24.35
CA ASN A 85 12.02 -41.14 -23.57
C ASN A 85 11.99 -41.50 -22.08
N PRO A 86 12.88 -40.96 -21.24
CA PRO A 86 12.63 -40.86 -19.81
C PRO A 86 11.94 -39.52 -19.53
N THR A 87 10.62 -39.56 -19.36
CA THR A 87 9.89 -38.60 -18.52
C THR A 87 10.06 -39.03 -17.07
N THR A 88 10.79 -38.25 -16.27
CA THR A 88 10.74 -38.33 -14.80
C THR A 88 10.05 -37.08 -14.28
N SER A 89 8.84 -37.30 -13.77
CA SER A 89 8.03 -36.33 -13.04
C SER A 89 8.66 -36.02 -11.68
N PRO A 90 8.52 -34.79 -11.15
CA PRO A 90 8.66 -34.52 -9.73
C PRO A 90 7.39 -34.95 -8.98
N SER A 91 7.56 -35.57 -7.81
CA SER A 91 6.52 -35.81 -6.79
C SER A 91 7.19 -35.47 -5.45
N ASN A 92 6.70 -34.57 -4.60
CA ASN A 92 5.34 -34.42 -4.12
C ASN A 92 4.91 -32.94 -4.06
N SER A 93 3.93 -32.58 -4.87
CA SER A 93 3.02 -31.45 -4.63
C SER A 93 1.82 -31.96 -3.82
N SER A 94 1.31 -31.15 -2.89
CA SER A 94 -0.05 -31.28 -2.38
C SER A 94 -1.03 -31.33 -3.56
N CYS A 95 -1.65 -32.47 -3.77
CA CYS A 95 -2.59 -32.68 -4.87
C CYS A 95 -3.97 -32.17 -4.43
N GLU A 96 -4.48 -31.14 -5.10
CA GLU A 96 -5.79 -30.53 -4.85
C GLU A 96 -6.79 -30.94 -5.94
N ASP A 97 -8.06 -31.18 -5.57
CA ASP A 97 -9.13 -31.41 -6.55
C ASP A 97 -9.33 -30.17 -7.43
N ARG A 98 -9.48 -30.36 -8.75
CA ARG A 98 -9.64 -29.28 -9.74
C ARG A 98 -10.85 -29.48 -10.64
N CYS A 99 -11.22 -28.41 -11.35
CA CYS A 99 -12.24 -28.43 -12.39
C CYS A 99 -11.66 -27.99 -13.71
N ILE A 100 -11.54 -28.92 -14.65
CA ILE A 100 -10.87 -28.70 -15.94
C ILE A 100 -11.91 -28.36 -16.99
N ALA A 101 -11.72 -27.22 -17.67
CA ALA A 101 -12.55 -26.83 -18.81
C ALA A 101 -12.40 -27.85 -19.96
N ASP A 102 -13.48 -28.15 -20.67
CA ASP A 102 -13.40 -29.05 -21.82
C ASP A 102 -12.45 -28.45 -22.89
N PRO A 103 -11.34 -29.12 -23.22
CA PRO A 103 -10.33 -28.58 -24.12
C PRO A 103 -10.83 -28.40 -25.56
N THR A 104 -12.03 -28.92 -25.89
CA THR A 104 -12.66 -28.78 -27.21
C THR A 104 -13.52 -27.51 -27.36
N LEU A 105 -13.62 -26.68 -26.32
CA LEU A 105 -14.35 -25.42 -26.37
C LEU A 105 -13.67 -24.41 -27.29
N THR A 106 -14.47 -23.77 -28.16
CA THR A 106 -13.99 -22.70 -29.04
C THR A 106 -14.02 -21.34 -28.33
N GLN A 107 -13.19 -20.39 -28.74
CA GLN A 107 -13.12 -19.04 -28.13
C GLN A 107 -14.46 -18.28 -28.18
N LYS A 108 -15.29 -18.55 -29.19
CA LYS A 108 -16.67 -18.03 -29.31
C LYS A 108 -17.66 -18.65 -28.30
N GLN A 109 -17.37 -19.84 -27.78
CA GLN A 109 -18.13 -20.47 -26.69
C GLN A 109 -17.65 -19.99 -25.31
N LEU A 110 -16.47 -19.37 -25.24
CA LEU A 110 -15.92 -18.75 -24.02
C LEU A 110 -16.34 -17.27 -23.85
N ASN A 111 -16.82 -16.53 -24.89
CA ASN A 111 -17.37 -15.15 -24.76
C ASN A 111 -18.15 -14.63 -26.03
N PRO A 112 -19.09 -13.62 -26.02
CA PRO A 112 -19.87 -12.91 -24.99
C PRO A 112 -21.40 -12.82 -25.33
N SER A 113 -22.15 -13.92 -25.26
CA SER A 113 -23.65 -13.85 -25.32
C SER A 113 -24.33 -14.70 -24.24
N ILE A 114 -23.54 -15.46 -23.51
CA ILE A 114 -23.93 -16.11 -22.28
C ILE A 114 -23.18 -15.32 -21.22
N SER A 115 -23.86 -14.38 -20.58
CA SER A 115 -23.36 -13.80 -19.35
C SER A 115 -23.24 -14.94 -18.35
N TRP A 116 -22.02 -15.32 -17.98
CA TRP A 116 -21.77 -16.15 -16.80
C TRP A 116 -22.09 -15.30 -15.57
N THR A 117 -23.38 -15.02 -15.35
CA THR A 117 -23.87 -14.30 -14.17
C THR A 117 -23.84 -15.24 -12.98
N CYS A 118 -22.64 -15.50 -12.48
CA CYS A 118 -22.47 -15.76 -11.07
C CYS A 118 -22.37 -14.40 -10.40
N GLY A 119 -23.21 -14.14 -9.39
CA GLY A 119 -23.06 -12.94 -8.58
C GLY A 119 -21.59 -12.76 -8.18
N PHE A 120 -21.06 -11.57 -8.43
CA PHE A 120 -19.78 -11.01 -7.96
C PHE A 120 -18.54 -11.01 -8.88
N LEU A 121 -18.50 -11.62 -10.07
CA LEU A 121 -17.32 -11.49 -10.97
C LEU A 121 -17.71 -11.34 -12.46
N ASN A 122 -17.43 -10.18 -13.06
CA ASN A 122 -17.45 -9.98 -14.51
C ASN A 122 -16.02 -10.18 -15.04
N ILE A 123 -15.68 -11.39 -15.52
CA ILE A 123 -14.36 -11.70 -16.09
C ILE A 123 -14.56 -12.28 -17.50
N GLU A 124 -13.79 -11.81 -18.49
CA GLU A 124 -13.71 -12.40 -19.82
C GLU A 124 -12.64 -13.50 -19.84
N CYS A 125 -12.97 -14.72 -20.27
CA CYS A 125 -11.99 -15.81 -20.42
C CYS A 125 -11.37 -15.77 -21.82
N SER A 126 -10.03 -15.74 -21.92
CA SER A 126 -9.35 -15.64 -23.22
C SER A 126 -9.06 -17.01 -23.85
N ASP A 127 -8.86 -18.06 -23.04
CA ASP A 127 -8.67 -19.44 -23.49
C ASP A 127 -9.16 -20.49 -22.46
N ASN A 128 -8.86 -21.77 -22.71
CA ASN A 128 -9.27 -22.90 -21.86
C ASN A 128 -8.46 -23.01 -20.55
N GLU A 129 -7.25 -22.45 -20.49
CA GLU A 129 -6.40 -22.46 -19.30
C GLU A 129 -6.94 -21.44 -18.28
N ASP A 130 -7.28 -20.24 -18.74
CA ASP A 130 -7.99 -19.22 -17.96
C ASP A 130 -9.34 -19.73 -17.44
N ALA A 131 -10.11 -20.40 -18.31
CA ALA A 131 -11.38 -20.99 -17.94
C ALA A 131 -11.24 -22.09 -16.88
N THR A 132 -10.19 -22.91 -16.96
CA THR A 132 -9.88 -23.97 -15.99
C THR A 132 -9.53 -23.40 -14.61
N VAL A 133 -8.75 -22.31 -14.56
CA VAL A 133 -8.42 -21.61 -13.31
C VAL A 133 -9.69 -21.06 -12.65
N ILE A 134 -10.57 -20.46 -13.44
CA ILE A 134 -11.83 -19.86 -12.95
C ILE A 134 -12.81 -20.94 -12.46
N PHE A 135 -13.01 -22.02 -13.23
CA PHE A 135 -13.87 -23.13 -12.82
C PHE A 135 -13.35 -23.85 -11.58
N THR A 136 -12.03 -24.03 -11.47
CA THR A 136 -11.38 -24.56 -10.27
C THR A 136 -11.63 -23.66 -9.07
N ARG A 137 -11.44 -22.33 -9.21
CA ARG A 137 -11.67 -21.39 -8.09
C ARG A 137 -13.12 -21.38 -7.62
N TYR A 138 -14.09 -21.41 -8.54
CA TYR A 138 -15.50 -21.50 -8.16
C TYR A 138 -15.87 -22.84 -7.52
N TYR A 139 -15.38 -23.95 -8.07
CA TYR A 139 -15.61 -25.28 -7.52
C TYR A 139 -15.11 -25.38 -6.08
N LEU A 140 -13.90 -24.88 -5.79
CA LEU A 140 -13.34 -24.83 -4.45
C LEU A 140 -14.18 -23.96 -3.49
N LEU A 141 -14.84 -22.91 -3.99
CA LEU A 141 -15.74 -22.05 -3.20
C LEU A 141 -17.11 -22.66 -2.94
N LYS A 142 -17.56 -23.62 -3.75
CA LYS A 142 -18.95 -24.12 -3.74
C LYS A 142 -19.12 -25.61 -3.48
N ARG A 143 -18.05 -26.42 -3.51
CA ARG A 143 -18.15 -27.88 -3.29
C ARG A 143 -18.69 -28.25 -1.90
N ASP A 144 -18.49 -27.40 -0.91
CA ASP A 144 -18.96 -27.63 0.47
C ASP A 144 -20.39 -27.10 0.72
N ASP A 145 -21.04 -26.53 -0.30
CA ASP A 145 -22.45 -26.16 -0.25
C ASP A 145 -23.32 -27.44 -0.24
N PRO A 146 -24.19 -27.66 0.78
CA PRO A 146 -25.00 -28.86 0.93
C PRO A 146 -25.89 -29.21 -0.28
N GLY A 147 -26.14 -28.25 -1.18
CA GLY A 147 -26.95 -28.43 -2.39
C GLY A 147 -26.18 -28.71 -3.69
N GLN A 148 -24.85 -28.55 -3.73
CA GLN A 148 -24.07 -28.58 -4.97
C GLN A 148 -23.01 -29.69 -5.04
N GLY A 149 -22.15 -29.88 -4.03
CA GLY A 149 -21.12 -30.94 -4.06
C GLY A 149 -20.22 -30.89 -5.31
N ASP A 150 -19.87 -32.07 -5.86
CA ASP A 150 -19.10 -32.18 -7.12
C ASP A 150 -19.76 -31.51 -8.34
N ARG A 151 -21.07 -31.25 -8.28
CA ARG A 151 -21.82 -30.57 -9.36
C ARG A 151 -21.47 -29.09 -9.44
N ALA A 152 -20.80 -28.51 -8.44
CA ALA A 152 -20.23 -27.16 -8.53
C ALA A 152 -19.17 -27.04 -9.65
N CYS A 153 -18.62 -28.16 -10.11
CA CYS A 153 -17.76 -28.20 -11.29
C CYS A 153 -18.52 -27.98 -12.61
N CYS A 154 -19.82 -28.25 -12.59
CA CYS A 154 -20.66 -28.29 -13.77
C CYS A 154 -21.35 -26.95 -13.99
N PHE A 155 -20.65 -26.04 -14.66
CA PHE A 155 -21.23 -24.77 -15.07
C PHE A 155 -22.17 -24.97 -16.26
N GLY A 156 -23.46 -24.80 -15.99
CA GLY A 156 -24.56 -25.00 -16.90
C GLY A 156 -25.52 -23.82 -16.95
N ASP A 157 -26.70 -24.02 -17.52
CA ASP A 157 -27.81 -23.06 -17.39
C ASP A 157 -28.18 -22.89 -15.89
N SER A 158 -29.14 -22.02 -15.57
CA SER A 158 -29.48 -21.59 -14.19
C SER A 158 -29.79 -22.70 -13.17
N ASP A 159 -29.83 -23.97 -13.60
CA ASP A 159 -30.00 -25.15 -12.76
C ASP A 159 -28.68 -25.81 -12.29
N GLY A 160 -27.52 -25.40 -12.81
CA GLY A 160 -26.19 -25.90 -12.41
C GLY A 160 -25.89 -27.35 -12.78
N ILE A 161 -26.61 -27.92 -13.77
CA ILE A 161 -26.52 -29.35 -14.12
C ILE A 161 -26.60 -29.57 -15.63
N SER A 162 -27.35 -28.73 -16.36
CA SER A 162 -27.51 -28.86 -17.81
C SER A 162 -26.43 -28.07 -18.58
N ASN A 163 -25.82 -28.63 -19.62
CA ASN A 163 -24.74 -28.00 -20.42
C ASN A 163 -23.37 -27.84 -19.72
N CYS A 164 -22.94 -28.85 -18.94
CA CYS A 164 -21.61 -28.94 -18.34
C CYS A 164 -20.45 -28.64 -19.32
N ARG A 165 -19.61 -27.66 -19.02
CA ARG A 165 -18.41 -27.31 -19.83
C ARG A 165 -17.07 -27.52 -19.09
N ALA A 166 -17.11 -28.11 -17.91
CA ALA A 166 -15.93 -28.51 -17.14
C ALA A 166 -16.20 -29.83 -16.40
N THR A 167 -15.14 -30.58 -16.13
CA THR A 167 -15.21 -31.89 -15.44
C THR A 167 -14.36 -31.90 -14.19
N PRO A 168 -14.84 -32.49 -13.08
CA PRO A 168 -14.07 -32.56 -11.85
C PRO A 168 -12.96 -33.58 -12.00
N GLU A 169 -11.76 -33.18 -11.60
CA GLU A 169 -10.60 -34.05 -11.44
C GLU A 169 -10.37 -34.23 -9.93
N LYS A 170 -10.60 -35.45 -9.44
CA LYS A 170 -10.42 -35.79 -8.02
C LYS A 170 -9.04 -36.39 -7.79
N CYS A 171 -8.43 -36.01 -6.67
CA CYS A 171 -7.18 -36.60 -6.22
C CYS A 171 -7.40 -37.94 -5.50
N GLU A 172 -6.90 -39.07 -6.04
CA GLU A 172 -6.89 -40.34 -5.31
C GLU A 172 -5.63 -40.47 -4.45
N SER A 173 -5.78 -40.38 -3.13
CA SER A 173 -4.70 -40.62 -2.16
C SER A 173 -4.67 -42.10 -1.73
N SER A 174 -3.78 -42.90 -2.32
CA SER A 174 -3.56 -44.28 -1.90
C SER A 174 -2.46 -44.40 -0.85
N LEU A 175 -2.77 -44.31 0.45
CA LEU A 175 -1.88 -44.82 1.51
C LEU A 175 -2.68 -45.36 2.71
N THR A 176 -2.84 -46.68 2.75
CA THR A 176 -3.17 -47.47 3.94
C THR A 176 -1.92 -47.78 4.75
N VAL A 177 -1.88 -47.45 6.06
CA VAL A 177 -0.85 -47.97 6.99
C VAL A 177 -1.48 -48.35 8.34
N SER A 178 -1.16 -49.58 8.76
CA SER A 178 -1.55 -50.31 9.98
C SER A 178 -0.97 -49.73 11.29
N PRO A 179 -1.50 -50.09 12.48
CA PRO A 179 -1.09 -49.49 13.75
C PRO A 179 0.16 -50.15 14.37
N PRO A 180 0.99 -49.41 15.16
CA PRO A 180 2.12 -49.98 15.88
C PRO A 180 1.79 -50.40 17.33
N PRO A 181 2.63 -51.26 17.95
CA PRO A 181 2.33 -51.98 19.18
C PRO A 181 2.79 -51.28 20.47
N THR A 182 2.20 -51.72 21.57
CA THR A 182 2.37 -51.28 22.97
C THR A 182 3.71 -51.71 23.60
N ALA A 183 4.32 -50.85 24.43
CA ALA A 183 5.18 -51.26 25.55
C ALA A 183 5.20 -50.21 26.68
N THR A 184 5.17 -50.71 27.92
CA THR A 184 5.05 -49.98 29.20
C THR A 184 6.37 -50.11 30.02
N PRO A 185 6.49 -49.62 31.28
CA PRO A 185 7.47 -48.60 31.70
C PRO A 185 8.57 -49.12 32.66
N GLN A 186 9.61 -48.33 32.94
CA GLN A 186 10.44 -48.52 34.14
C GLN A 186 10.91 -47.20 34.80
N THR A 187 11.16 -47.35 36.10
CA THR A 187 11.09 -46.40 37.20
C THR A 187 12.47 -46.06 37.81
N SER A 188 12.51 -44.89 38.47
CA SER A 188 13.17 -44.55 39.76
C SER A 188 14.71 -44.35 39.90
N GLN A 189 15.10 -43.06 40.03
CA GLN A 189 15.58 -42.36 41.27
C GLN A 189 17.04 -42.58 41.82
N PRO A 190 17.54 -41.79 42.81
CA PRO A 190 18.35 -40.55 42.65
C PRO A 190 19.71 -40.56 43.42
N THR A 191 20.54 -39.50 43.29
CA THR A 191 21.55 -39.16 44.32
C THR A 191 21.66 -37.65 44.55
N SER A 192 21.59 -37.29 45.83
CA SER A 192 21.62 -35.97 46.47
C SER A 192 23.04 -35.46 46.77
N SER A 193 23.24 -34.14 46.72
CA SER A 193 24.02 -33.42 47.74
C SER A 193 23.75 -31.90 47.69
N GLU A 194 23.07 -31.42 48.73
CA GLU A 194 22.88 -30.02 49.18
C GLU A 194 24.04 -29.60 50.13
N PRO A 195 24.09 -28.39 50.74
CA PRO A 195 24.10 -27.03 50.19
C PRO A 195 25.20 -26.14 50.85
N THR A 196 25.46 -24.94 50.31
CA THR A 196 25.99 -23.83 51.11
C THR A 196 25.21 -22.56 50.81
N SER A 197 24.65 -21.99 51.87
CA SER A 197 23.68 -20.91 51.92
C SER A 197 24.32 -19.52 51.83
N SER A 198 23.64 -18.60 51.14
CA SER A 198 23.60 -17.14 51.35
C SER A 198 22.45 -16.56 50.49
N PRO A 199 21.87 -15.42 50.87
CA PRO A 199 20.43 -15.23 51.01
C PRO A 199 19.69 -15.11 49.68
N THR A 200 18.63 -15.92 49.52
CA THR A 200 17.64 -15.77 48.45
C THR A 200 16.90 -14.45 48.63
N THR A 201 17.35 -13.42 47.95
CA THR A 201 16.44 -12.39 47.44
C THR A 201 15.53 -13.11 46.44
N CYS A 202 14.22 -13.08 46.69
CA CYS A 202 13.25 -13.69 45.78
C CYS A 202 13.23 -12.83 44.52
N GLU A 203 13.85 -13.31 43.44
CA GLU A 203 13.83 -12.58 42.17
C GLU A 203 12.39 -12.47 41.66
N PRO A 204 11.92 -11.25 41.32
CA PRO A 204 10.57 -11.06 40.81
C PRO A 204 10.41 -11.85 39.50
N SER A 205 9.52 -12.84 39.51
CA SER A 205 9.29 -13.75 38.39
C SER A 205 7.81 -13.96 38.14
N CYS A 206 7.48 -14.40 36.93
CA CYS A 206 6.15 -14.70 36.46
C CYS A 206 6.01 -16.18 36.16
N ILE A 207 4.95 -16.80 36.66
CA ILE A 207 4.69 -18.21 36.45
C ILE A 207 3.50 -18.33 35.50
N ALA A 208 3.68 -19.09 34.42
CA ALA A 208 2.61 -19.48 33.52
C ALA A 208 1.47 -20.14 34.31
N ASN A 209 0.22 -19.82 33.96
CA ASN A 209 -0.91 -20.43 34.64
C ASN A 209 -0.93 -21.94 34.36
N GLU A 210 -1.01 -22.73 35.42
CA GLU A 210 -0.98 -24.20 35.38
C GLU A 210 -2.10 -24.83 34.53
N ASN A 211 -3.12 -24.05 34.18
CA ASN A 211 -4.27 -24.48 33.37
C ASN A 211 -4.16 -24.17 31.87
N LEU A 212 -3.00 -23.71 31.38
CA LEU A 212 -2.79 -23.53 29.93
C LEU A 212 -2.73 -24.89 29.23
N THR A 213 -3.55 -25.06 28.19
CA THR A 213 -3.54 -26.25 27.34
C THR A 213 -2.32 -26.25 26.41
N GLN A 214 -1.85 -27.42 25.96
CA GLN A 214 -0.75 -27.49 24.98
C GLN A 214 -1.10 -26.79 23.65
N GLU A 215 -2.38 -26.71 23.31
CA GLU A 215 -2.88 -25.96 22.15
C GLU A 215 -2.79 -24.44 22.36
N GLN A 216 -2.90 -23.97 23.61
CA GLN A 216 -2.62 -22.59 23.98
C GLN A 216 -1.13 -22.27 24.10
N LEU A 217 -0.26 -23.28 24.31
CA LEU A 217 1.21 -23.17 24.39
C LEU A 217 1.91 -23.53 23.05
N ASN A 218 1.15 -23.95 22.03
CA ASN A 218 1.60 -24.70 20.86
C ASN A 218 2.72 -24.00 20.07
N PRO A 219 3.80 -24.72 19.65
CA PRO A 219 4.87 -24.18 18.79
C PRO A 219 4.42 -23.64 17.42
N SER A 220 3.18 -23.89 16.97
CA SER A 220 2.62 -23.29 15.74
C SER A 220 1.91 -21.94 15.96
N ILE A 221 1.79 -21.48 17.22
CA ILE A 221 1.45 -20.10 17.58
C ILE A 221 2.75 -19.45 18.05
N SER A 222 3.49 -18.83 17.14
CA SER A 222 4.73 -18.12 17.51
C SER A 222 4.39 -16.98 18.48
N TRP A 223 4.84 -17.09 19.73
CA TRP A 223 4.70 -16.03 20.72
C TRP A 223 5.70 -14.90 20.40
N THR A 224 5.30 -13.94 19.57
CA THR A 224 6.14 -12.78 19.28
C THR A 224 5.98 -11.73 20.38
N CYS A 225 6.91 -11.71 21.33
CA CYS A 225 7.17 -10.58 22.21
C CYS A 225 8.62 -10.12 22.03
N GLY A 226 8.86 -9.18 21.11
CA GLY A 226 10.14 -8.48 20.94
C GLY A 226 11.35 -9.36 20.61
N PHE A 227 11.80 -9.31 19.35
CA PHE A 227 13.11 -9.76 18.84
C PHE A 227 13.64 -11.18 19.16
N LEU A 228 12.98 -12.00 19.98
CA LEU A 228 13.42 -13.35 20.33
C LEU A 228 12.37 -14.39 19.92
N ASN A 229 12.72 -15.24 18.94
CA ASN A 229 11.95 -16.43 18.55
C ASN A 229 12.34 -17.59 19.49
N ILE A 230 11.52 -17.87 20.51
CA ILE A 230 11.69 -19.05 21.37
C ILE A 230 10.39 -19.86 21.34
N GLU A 231 10.49 -21.16 21.01
CA GLU A 231 9.38 -22.11 21.07
C GLU A 231 9.17 -22.59 22.52
N CYS A 232 7.95 -22.49 23.05
CA CYS A 232 7.62 -22.98 24.39
C CYS A 232 7.16 -24.44 24.29
N SER A 233 7.85 -25.37 24.95
CA SER A 233 7.45 -26.79 24.95
C SER A 233 6.56 -27.16 26.15
N ASP A 234 6.64 -26.39 27.24
CA ASP A 234 5.85 -26.56 28.46
C ASP A 234 5.66 -25.25 29.26
N ASN A 235 5.04 -25.37 30.44
CA ASN A 235 4.78 -24.24 31.34
C ASN A 235 6.05 -23.68 32.00
N GLU A 236 7.12 -24.46 32.11
CA GLU A 236 8.39 -24.02 32.72
C GLU A 236 9.14 -23.09 31.75
N ASP A 237 9.18 -23.46 30.46
CA ASP A 237 9.67 -22.61 29.36
C ASP A 237 8.85 -21.31 29.25
N ALA A 238 7.51 -21.42 29.30
CA ALA A 238 6.63 -20.27 29.25
C ALA A 238 6.83 -19.34 30.47
N SER A 239 7.06 -19.90 31.67
CA SER A 239 7.33 -19.11 32.88
C SER A 239 8.65 -18.33 32.78
N LEU A 240 9.68 -18.91 32.18
CA LEU A 240 10.95 -18.22 31.93
C LEU A 240 10.75 -17.00 31.01
N ILE A 241 9.97 -17.17 29.94
CA ILE A 241 9.66 -16.11 28.97
C ILE A 241 8.78 -15.03 29.58
N PHE A 242 7.73 -15.41 30.29
CA PHE A 242 6.87 -14.45 31.01
C PHE A 242 7.66 -13.66 32.05
N THR A 243 8.63 -14.31 32.72
CA THR A 243 9.53 -13.65 33.66
C THR A 243 10.43 -12.63 32.97
N GLN A 244 11.05 -12.97 31.83
CA GLN A 244 11.93 -12.04 31.10
C GLN A 244 11.19 -10.80 30.59
N TYR A 245 10.00 -10.97 30.02
CA TYR A 245 9.17 -9.84 29.62
C TYR A 245 8.73 -8.97 30.80
N TYR A 246 8.32 -9.60 31.90
CA TYR A 246 7.95 -8.89 33.11
C TYR A 246 9.12 -8.03 33.64
N LEU A 247 10.34 -8.57 33.65
CA LEU A 247 11.54 -7.81 34.02
C LEU A 247 11.79 -6.62 33.09
N LEU A 248 11.49 -6.75 31.79
CA LEU A 248 11.63 -5.67 30.81
C LEU A 248 10.55 -4.58 30.94
N LYS A 249 9.34 -4.93 31.38
CA LYS A 249 8.16 -4.04 31.35
C LYS A 249 7.71 -3.52 32.70
N ARG A 250 8.17 -4.10 33.82
CA ARG A 250 7.77 -3.68 35.17
C ARG A 250 8.18 -2.25 35.54
N GLU A 251 9.21 -1.71 34.89
CA GLU A 251 9.72 -0.35 35.14
C GLU A 251 8.95 0.73 34.34
N ASP A 252 7.99 0.31 33.49
CA ASP A 252 7.13 1.20 32.71
C ASP A 252 6.08 1.89 33.62
N PRO A 253 5.93 3.23 33.63
CA PRO A 253 5.18 4.00 34.65
C PRO A 253 3.67 3.73 34.78
N GLY A 254 3.11 2.74 34.07
CA GLY A 254 1.69 2.37 34.12
C GLY A 254 1.39 0.88 34.26
N GLN A 255 2.40 -0.01 34.30
CA GLN A 255 2.19 -1.47 34.28
C GLN A 255 2.57 -2.17 35.59
N GLY A 256 3.73 -1.89 36.20
CA GLY A 256 4.17 -2.50 37.46
C GLY A 256 4.03 -4.04 37.46
N ASN A 257 3.51 -4.62 38.55
CA ASN A 257 3.28 -6.07 38.67
C ASN A 257 2.25 -6.64 37.65
N ARG A 258 1.48 -5.77 36.97
CA ARG A 258 0.50 -6.18 35.94
C ARG A 258 1.16 -6.57 34.62
N ALA A 259 2.42 -6.21 34.41
CA ALA A 259 3.22 -6.69 33.26
C ALA A 259 3.37 -8.22 33.24
N CYS A 260 3.06 -8.89 34.35
CA CYS A 260 3.02 -10.35 34.44
C CYS A 260 1.77 -10.96 33.78
N CYS A 261 0.70 -10.20 33.61
CA CYS A 261 -0.56 -10.68 33.01
C CYS A 261 -0.52 -10.53 31.49
N PHE A 262 -0.23 -11.62 30.79
CA PHE A 262 -0.29 -11.70 29.33
C PHE A 262 -1.69 -12.06 28.86
N GLY A 263 -2.45 -11.07 28.46
CA GLY A 263 -3.78 -11.20 27.84
C GLY A 263 -3.97 -10.11 26.78
N ASP A 264 -5.20 -9.90 26.32
CA ASP A 264 -5.49 -8.80 25.40
C ASP A 264 -5.04 -7.44 26.00
N SER A 265 -5.00 -6.39 25.17
CA SER A 265 -4.37 -5.08 25.42
C SER A 265 -4.80 -4.28 26.66
N ASP A 266 -5.60 -4.85 27.56
CA ASP A 266 -5.99 -4.27 28.84
C ASP A 266 -5.15 -4.71 30.06
N GLY A 267 -4.29 -5.75 29.93
CA GLY A 267 -3.40 -6.22 31.01
C GLY A 267 -4.13 -6.77 32.25
N VAL A 268 -5.40 -7.14 32.13
CA VAL A 268 -6.25 -7.60 33.25
C VAL A 268 -7.15 -8.77 32.86
N SER A 269 -7.58 -8.86 31.60
CA SER A 269 -8.41 -9.98 31.12
C SER A 269 -7.54 -11.07 30.49
N ASN A 270 -7.91 -12.33 30.67
CA ASN A 270 -7.22 -13.51 30.10
C ASN A 270 -5.73 -13.66 30.50
N CYS A 271 -5.33 -13.31 31.72
CA CYS A 271 -3.94 -13.47 32.19
C CYS A 271 -3.45 -14.91 32.03
N ARG A 272 -2.46 -15.11 31.17
CA ARG A 272 -1.80 -16.42 30.97
C ARG A 272 -0.63 -16.68 31.91
N ALA A 273 -0.22 -15.69 32.70
CA ALA A 273 0.79 -15.83 33.74
C ALA A 273 0.42 -14.97 34.97
N THR A 274 0.95 -15.34 36.13
CA THR A 274 0.73 -14.64 37.40
C THR A 274 2.05 -14.39 38.13
N PRO A 275 2.19 -13.27 38.85
CA PRO A 275 3.41 -13.01 39.61
C PRO A 275 3.67 -14.11 40.62
N LYS A 276 4.92 -14.55 40.72
CA LYS A 276 5.34 -15.43 41.81
C LYS A 276 5.33 -14.62 43.10
N ASN A 277 4.42 -14.97 44.02
CA ASN A 277 4.30 -14.31 45.32
C ASN A 277 5.60 -14.46 46.12
N CYS A 278 6.39 -13.39 46.17
CA CYS A 278 7.42 -13.21 47.17
C CYS A 278 6.76 -12.51 48.36
N ASN A 279 6.39 -13.25 49.41
CA ASN A 279 5.87 -12.65 50.64
C ASN A 279 6.91 -11.69 51.23
N VAL A 280 6.66 -10.40 51.12
CA VAL A 280 7.24 -9.39 52.00
C VAL A 280 6.07 -8.54 52.50
N ASP A 281 5.62 -8.85 53.71
CA ASP A 281 4.72 -8.00 54.49
C ASP A 281 5.36 -6.62 54.69
N VAL A 282 4.76 -5.55 54.15
CA VAL A 282 4.82 -4.21 54.77
C VAL A 282 3.52 -3.43 54.48
N ASP A 283 2.73 -3.29 55.55
CA ASP A 283 1.66 -2.33 55.88
C ASP A 283 0.46 -2.06 54.94
N ASP A 284 -0.64 -2.75 55.28
CA ASP A 284 -2.03 -2.30 55.19
C ASP A 284 -2.27 -1.09 56.11
N GLY A 285 -2.44 0.09 55.50
CA GLY A 285 -2.89 1.32 56.15
C GLY A 285 -4.35 1.64 55.85
N SER A 286 -5.28 0.77 56.25
CA SER A 286 -6.72 1.05 56.24
C SER A 286 -7.18 1.69 57.56
N VAL A 287 -7.79 2.89 57.50
CA VAL A 287 -8.62 3.47 58.59
C VAL A 287 -9.85 4.20 57.99
N PRO A 288 -11.05 4.10 58.60
CA PRO A 288 -12.38 4.11 57.96
C PRO A 288 -13.08 5.48 57.86
N PRO A 289 -14.27 5.58 57.21
CA PRO A 289 -14.96 6.83 56.93
C PRO A 289 -15.75 7.39 58.14
N PRO A 290 -15.92 8.72 58.27
CA PRO A 290 -16.82 9.31 59.25
C PRO A 290 -18.27 9.48 58.72
N PRO A 291 -19.28 9.52 59.61
CA PRO A 291 -20.72 9.50 59.28
C PRO A 291 -21.32 10.90 59.01
N PRO A 292 -22.55 10.99 58.45
CA PRO A 292 -23.12 12.24 57.94
C PRO A 292 -23.93 13.01 59.01
N PRO A 293 -24.10 14.34 58.81
CA PRO A 293 -25.32 15.00 59.28
C PRO A 293 -25.95 15.99 58.27
N SER A 294 -27.15 16.42 58.65
CA SER A 294 -28.32 16.92 57.92
C SER A 294 -28.43 18.43 57.58
N ALA A 295 -29.30 18.71 56.58
CA ALA A 295 -30.31 19.80 56.46
C ALA A 295 -29.93 21.29 56.22
N ASN A 296 -30.40 21.79 55.05
CA ASN A 296 -30.97 23.09 54.55
C ASN A 296 -31.16 24.30 55.52
N PRO A 297 -31.49 25.56 55.07
CA PRO A 297 -31.75 26.11 53.71
C PRO A 297 -31.17 27.54 53.41
N ASP A 298 -31.45 28.08 52.21
CA ASP A 298 -32.10 29.41 51.94
C ASP A 298 -31.48 30.40 50.88
N SER A 299 -32.39 30.86 49.99
CA SER A 299 -32.59 32.09 49.17
C SER A 299 -31.51 32.93 48.40
N THR A 300 -31.65 32.96 47.05
CA THR A 300 -31.89 34.07 46.04
C THR A 300 -31.32 35.51 46.17
N PRO A 301 -31.37 36.42 45.15
CA PRO A 301 -31.16 36.38 43.67
C PRO A 301 -30.37 37.63 43.11
N THR A 302 -30.44 37.92 41.78
CA THR A 302 -30.16 39.17 40.99
C THR A 302 -28.98 39.06 39.99
N SER A 303 -28.95 39.60 38.76
CA SER A 303 -29.90 40.34 37.89
C SER A 303 -29.31 40.46 36.46
N ASP A 304 -30.18 40.61 35.46
CA ASP A 304 -29.94 40.81 34.02
C ASP A 304 -29.06 42.02 33.63
N ILE A 305 -28.37 41.94 32.47
CA ILE A 305 -28.23 43.06 31.50
C ILE A 305 -28.29 42.50 30.06
N ASP A 306 -29.19 43.09 29.28
CA ASP A 306 -29.46 42.92 27.84
C ASP A 306 -28.74 44.01 27.02
N ASP A 307 -28.12 43.66 25.89
CA ASP A 307 -27.59 44.58 24.88
C ASP A 307 -28.00 44.08 23.48
N GLY A 308 -28.85 44.88 22.83
CA GLY A 308 -29.43 44.61 21.52
C GLY A 308 -28.51 45.00 20.36
N SER A 309 -28.41 44.11 19.37
CA SER A 309 -27.89 44.39 18.03
C SER A 309 -28.55 43.48 16.96
N PRO A 310 -28.65 43.92 15.68
CA PRO A 310 -29.63 43.46 14.68
C PRO A 310 -29.26 42.14 13.96
N PRO A 311 -30.21 41.45 13.28
CA PRO A 311 -30.09 40.03 12.98
C PRO A 311 -29.29 39.69 11.69
N PRO A 312 -28.54 38.57 11.67
CA PRO A 312 -27.93 37.96 10.49
C PRO A 312 -28.92 37.07 9.68
N PRO A 313 -28.55 36.62 8.46
CA PRO A 313 -29.41 35.85 7.52
C PRO A 313 -29.76 34.44 8.04
N PRO A 314 -30.73 33.73 7.43
CA PRO A 314 -31.59 32.76 8.12
C PRO A 314 -30.85 31.55 8.70
N SER A 315 -31.07 31.33 9.98
CA SER A 315 -30.58 30.21 10.79
C SER A 315 -31.15 28.85 10.34
N PRO A 316 -30.46 27.73 10.66
CA PRO A 316 -31.06 26.40 10.65
C PRO A 316 -32.36 26.39 11.49
N PRO A 317 -33.32 25.49 11.20
CA PRO A 317 -34.64 25.50 11.83
C PRO A 317 -34.49 25.52 13.37
N PRO A 318 -35.33 26.29 14.09
CA PRO A 318 -35.12 26.55 15.51
C PRO A 318 -35.09 25.23 16.28
N THR A 319 -33.92 24.91 16.84
CA THR A 319 -33.81 23.97 17.96
C THR A 319 -34.45 24.65 19.15
N ASN A 320 -35.66 24.22 19.51
CA ASN A 320 -36.18 24.44 20.85
C ASN A 320 -35.26 23.66 21.82
N PRO A 321 -34.45 24.31 22.68
CA PRO A 321 -33.57 23.61 23.61
C PRO A 321 -34.35 22.94 24.76
N ASP A 322 -35.66 23.23 24.89
CA ASP A 322 -36.49 22.83 26.03
C ASP A 322 -37.45 21.66 25.75
N SER A 323 -37.40 21.01 24.59
CA SER A 323 -38.03 19.69 24.45
C SER A 323 -37.05 18.62 24.94
N ALA A 324 -37.05 18.37 26.25
CA ALA A 324 -36.40 17.20 26.82
C ALA A 324 -36.76 15.96 25.97
N PRO A 325 -35.78 15.17 25.50
CA PRO A 325 -36.08 14.03 24.66
C PRO A 325 -37.04 13.08 25.38
N THR A 326 -38.09 12.68 24.67
CA THR A 326 -39.02 11.63 25.12
C THR A 326 -38.28 10.30 25.24
N SER A 327 -38.80 9.39 26.09
CA SER A 327 -38.22 8.09 26.47
C SER A 327 -37.48 7.34 25.35
N ALA A 328 -36.39 6.63 25.72
CA ALA A 328 -35.67 5.70 24.86
C ALA A 328 -36.60 4.80 24.00
N VAL A 329 -36.31 4.75 22.69
CA VAL A 329 -37.04 3.93 21.71
C VAL A 329 -36.33 2.60 21.53
N ILE A 330 -37.03 1.50 21.78
CA ILE A 330 -36.51 0.14 21.62
C ILE A 330 -37.33 -0.60 20.55
N VAL A 331 -36.72 -0.88 19.40
CA VAL A 331 -37.30 -1.67 18.31
C VAL A 331 -36.98 -3.16 18.56
N ARG A 332 -38.00 -3.93 18.96
CA ARG A 332 -37.84 -5.32 19.38
C ARG A 332 -37.96 -6.30 18.22
N LYS A 333 -37.60 -7.56 18.47
CA LYS A 333 -37.77 -8.67 17.52
C LYS A 333 -39.18 -8.71 16.93
N GLY A 334 -39.25 -8.81 15.60
CA GLY A 334 -40.51 -8.85 14.85
C GLY A 334 -41.21 -7.49 14.72
N GLN A 335 -40.66 -6.42 15.30
CA GLN A 335 -41.15 -5.06 15.10
C GLN A 335 -40.43 -4.41 13.92
N THR A 336 -41.22 -3.80 13.04
CA THR A 336 -40.74 -2.87 12.03
C THR A 336 -41.31 -1.49 12.32
N VAL A 337 -40.45 -0.53 12.62
CA VAL A 337 -40.81 0.88 12.86
C VAL A 337 -40.40 1.68 11.64
N THR A 338 -41.25 2.60 11.18
CA THR A 338 -40.94 3.48 10.05
C THR A 338 -41.13 4.93 10.44
N LEU A 339 -40.08 5.74 10.29
CA LEU A 339 -40.09 7.18 10.54
C LEU A 339 -40.32 7.95 9.24
N ASN A 340 -41.30 8.85 9.26
CA ASN A 340 -41.72 9.68 8.12
C ASN A 340 -41.76 11.19 8.45
N SER A 341 -41.36 11.55 9.67
CA SER A 341 -41.48 12.88 10.24
C SER A 341 -40.33 13.14 11.20
N SER A 342 -40.19 14.39 11.65
CA SER A 342 -39.21 14.74 12.66
C SER A 342 -39.51 14.07 14.00
N GLU A 343 -38.51 13.42 14.60
CA GLU A 343 -38.60 12.71 15.87
C GLU A 343 -37.43 13.09 16.78
N SER A 344 -37.67 13.18 18.10
CA SER A 344 -36.63 13.54 19.07
C SER A 344 -36.53 12.55 20.26
N PRO A 345 -36.28 11.25 20.02
CA PRO A 345 -36.13 10.27 21.10
C PRO A 345 -34.80 10.44 21.83
N GLU A 346 -34.75 10.09 23.12
CA GLU A 346 -33.51 10.14 23.91
C GLU A 346 -32.42 9.26 23.31
N SER A 347 -32.77 8.02 22.97
CA SER A 347 -31.91 7.07 22.28
C SER A 347 -32.75 6.12 21.43
N ILE A 348 -32.12 5.52 20.42
CA ILE A 348 -32.74 4.51 19.56
C ILE A 348 -31.92 3.23 19.68
N THR A 349 -32.54 2.14 20.15
CA THR A 349 -31.93 0.82 20.19
C THR A 349 -32.72 -0.15 19.32
N ILE A 350 -32.06 -0.75 18.34
CA ILE A 350 -32.65 -1.74 17.43
C ILE A 350 -32.11 -3.12 17.83
N LEU A 351 -32.96 -3.91 18.49
CA LEU A 351 -32.59 -5.24 18.98
C LEU A 351 -32.56 -6.26 17.82
N SER A 352 -31.98 -7.43 18.10
CA SER A 352 -31.99 -8.57 17.19
C SER A 352 -33.38 -8.90 16.63
N GLY A 353 -33.51 -8.91 15.30
CA GLY A 353 -34.76 -9.13 14.56
C GLY A 353 -35.73 -7.95 14.56
N GLY A 354 -35.33 -6.78 15.07
CA GLY A 354 -36.05 -5.52 14.91
C GLY A 354 -35.55 -4.74 13.70
N THR A 355 -36.42 -3.92 13.10
CA THR A 355 -36.09 -3.11 11.92
C THR A 355 -36.58 -1.68 12.08
N LEU A 356 -35.70 -0.70 11.89
CA LEU A 356 -36.04 0.72 11.77
C LEU A 356 -35.85 1.18 10.33
N ASN A 357 -36.90 1.70 9.72
CA ASN A 357 -36.86 2.35 8.41
C ASN A 357 -36.99 3.87 8.60
N VAL A 358 -36.16 4.64 7.90
CA VAL A 358 -36.19 6.11 7.88
C VAL A 358 -36.39 6.55 6.44
N ASN A 359 -37.47 7.30 6.19
CA ASN A 359 -37.83 7.79 4.87
C ASN A 359 -37.39 9.24 4.66
N SER A 360 -37.53 9.75 3.43
CA SER A 360 -37.20 11.13 3.07
C SER A 360 -37.95 12.15 3.95
N ASN A 361 -37.39 13.37 4.05
CA ASN A 361 -37.97 14.49 4.83
C ASN A 361 -38.12 14.18 6.33
N THR A 362 -37.16 13.46 6.90
CA THR A 362 -37.15 13.05 8.32
C THR A 362 -35.98 13.70 9.04
N ASN A 363 -36.24 14.28 10.21
CA ASN A 363 -35.22 14.87 11.08
C ASN A 363 -35.20 14.12 12.43
N ILE A 364 -34.10 13.46 12.76
CA ILE A 364 -33.95 12.71 13.99
C ILE A 364 -33.00 13.48 14.90
N ILE A 365 -33.43 13.84 16.10
CA ILE A 365 -32.57 14.44 17.14
C ILE A 365 -32.50 13.44 18.30
N THR A 366 -31.35 12.82 18.50
CA THR A 366 -31.20 11.78 19.52
C THR A 366 -29.81 11.79 20.13
N ASN A 367 -29.61 11.20 21.31
CA ASN A 367 -28.27 11.10 21.89
C ASN A 367 -27.47 9.98 21.22
N SER A 368 -28.11 8.87 20.86
CA SER A 368 -27.41 7.72 20.28
C SER A 368 -28.33 6.80 19.49
N ILE A 369 -27.74 6.09 18.53
CA ILE A 369 -28.37 5.01 17.76
C ILE A 369 -27.52 3.75 17.92
N THR A 370 -28.10 2.69 18.45
CA THR A 370 -27.46 1.39 18.63
C THR A 370 -28.19 0.32 17.82
N VAL A 371 -27.46 -0.42 16.99
CA VAL A 371 -27.98 -1.55 16.22
C VAL A 371 -27.33 -2.83 16.74
N ASP A 372 -28.09 -3.65 17.46
CA ASP A 372 -27.58 -4.91 17.99
C ASP A 372 -27.38 -5.95 16.87
N SER A 373 -26.64 -7.02 17.19
CA SER A 373 -26.49 -8.17 16.29
C SER A 373 -27.84 -8.71 15.82
N GLY A 374 -28.02 -8.76 14.50
CA GLY A 374 -29.29 -9.16 13.85
C GLY A 374 -30.38 -8.09 13.83
N GLY A 375 -30.13 -6.89 14.36
CA GLY A 375 -30.98 -5.71 14.15
C GLY A 375 -30.71 -5.05 12.79
N THR A 376 -31.66 -4.26 12.30
CA THR A 376 -31.53 -3.58 11.00
C THR A 376 -31.94 -2.11 11.05
N LEU A 377 -31.05 -1.22 10.64
CA LEU A 377 -31.32 0.18 10.36
C LEU A 377 -31.30 0.41 8.84
N ASN A 378 -32.40 0.93 8.27
CA ASN A 378 -32.50 1.33 6.87
C ASN A 378 -32.85 2.81 6.79
N VAL A 379 -31.92 3.65 6.33
CA VAL A 379 -32.18 5.03 5.92
C VAL A 379 -32.25 5.04 4.41
N GLY A 380 -33.46 4.88 3.87
CA GLY A 380 -33.66 4.54 2.47
C GLY A 380 -33.18 3.14 2.10
N THR A 381 -33.20 2.86 0.80
CA THR A 381 -32.72 1.60 0.20
C THR A 381 -31.95 1.92 -1.08
N ALA A 382 -31.14 0.98 -1.59
CA ALA A 382 -30.45 1.18 -2.87
C ALA A 382 -31.41 1.49 -4.04
N ALA A 383 -32.61 0.87 -4.05
CA ALA A 383 -33.63 1.10 -5.07
C ALA A 383 -34.43 2.39 -4.86
N ASN A 384 -34.59 2.81 -3.59
CA ASN A 384 -35.30 4.02 -3.22
C ASN A 384 -34.46 4.81 -2.22
N PRO A 385 -33.42 5.52 -2.70
CA PRO A 385 -32.58 6.33 -1.83
C PRO A 385 -33.36 7.55 -1.33
N VAL A 386 -33.03 8.04 -0.14
CA VAL A 386 -33.76 9.14 0.50
C VAL A 386 -33.20 10.50 0.14
N THR A 387 -34.03 11.52 0.36
CA THR A 387 -33.70 12.95 0.25
C THR A 387 -34.09 13.68 1.52
N ASN A 388 -33.34 14.73 1.87
CA ASN A 388 -33.67 15.60 3.01
C ASN A 388 -33.85 14.83 4.33
N VAL A 389 -32.84 14.02 4.69
CA VAL A 389 -32.78 13.35 5.99
C VAL A 389 -31.67 13.95 6.82
N ASN A 390 -31.98 14.31 8.07
CA ASN A 390 -31.00 14.82 9.03
C ASN A 390 -31.02 13.95 10.29
N ILE A 391 -29.86 13.47 10.71
CA ILE A 391 -29.65 12.73 11.95
C ILE A 391 -28.70 13.55 12.81
N TYR A 392 -29.24 14.23 13.80
CA TYR A 392 -28.49 14.99 14.77
C TYR A 392 -28.24 14.13 16.01
N LEU A 393 -26.98 13.77 16.25
CA LEU A 393 -26.55 13.04 17.43
C LEU A 393 -26.05 14.04 18.48
N SER A 394 -26.86 14.28 19.50
CA SER A 394 -26.51 15.14 20.62
C SER A 394 -25.35 14.56 21.41
N ASN A 395 -24.29 15.34 21.60
CA ASN A 395 -23.19 15.03 22.53
C ASN A 395 -22.78 16.29 23.30
N PRO A 396 -23.29 16.49 24.53
CA PRO A 396 -22.83 17.60 25.36
C PRO A 396 -21.33 17.48 25.65
N PRO A 397 -20.60 18.60 25.81
CA PRO A 397 -19.18 18.55 26.12
C PRO A 397 -18.89 17.72 27.37
N CYS A 398 -18.03 16.72 27.22
CA CYS A 398 -17.58 15.89 28.33
C CYS A 398 -16.38 16.52 29.02
N ASP A 399 -16.39 16.54 30.35
CA ASP A 399 -15.17 16.74 31.14
C ASP A 399 -14.30 15.48 31.02
N THR A 400 -13.20 15.61 30.28
CA THR A 400 -12.29 14.50 29.98
C THR A 400 -11.11 14.42 30.96
N SER A 401 -11.04 15.29 31.97
CA SER A 401 -9.89 15.40 32.88
C SER A 401 -9.62 14.13 33.72
N GLY A 402 -10.55 13.17 33.74
CA GLY A 402 -10.38 11.85 34.37
C GLY A 402 -10.67 10.64 33.47
N ILE A 403 -10.85 10.83 32.16
CA ILE A 403 -11.06 9.71 31.23
C ILE A 403 -9.67 9.17 30.85
N SER A 404 -9.42 7.89 31.17
CA SER A 404 -8.20 7.19 30.78
C SER A 404 -7.94 7.38 29.27
N GLN A 405 -6.70 7.62 28.91
CA GLN A 405 -6.34 8.09 27.57
C GLN A 405 -6.17 6.96 26.55
N SER A 406 -6.40 5.71 26.96
CA SER A 406 -6.36 4.51 26.13
C SER A 406 -7.76 3.91 25.97
N ASP A 407 -7.96 3.06 24.96
CA ASP A 407 -9.23 2.38 24.67
C ASP A 407 -9.58 1.29 25.72
N THR A 408 -9.72 1.71 26.98
CA THR A 408 -10.07 0.86 28.12
C THR A 408 -11.57 0.73 28.27
N ALA A 409 -12.01 -0.33 28.94
CA ALA A 409 -13.40 -0.49 29.34
C ALA A 409 -13.95 0.72 30.11
N ALA A 410 -13.10 1.47 30.84
CA ALA A 410 -13.47 2.67 31.58
C ALA A 410 -13.79 3.88 30.68
N VAL A 411 -13.09 4.02 29.54
CA VAL A 411 -13.45 5.04 28.53
C VAL A 411 -14.79 4.69 27.89
N ARG A 412 -14.96 3.42 27.50
CA ARG A 412 -16.17 2.93 26.82
C ARG A 412 -17.41 2.98 27.72
N SER A 413 -17.23 2.84 29.03
CA SER A 413 -18.33 2.91 30.01
C SER A 413 -18.62 4.33 30.52
N ASN A 414 -17.84 5.33 30.09
CA ASN A 414 -18.11 6.71 30.45
C ASN A 414 -19.45 7.16 29.85
N SER A 415 -20.40 7.49 30.72
CA SER A 415 -21.76 7.85 30.31
C SER A 415 -21.82 9.08 29.40
N CYS A 416 -20.86 10.00 29.50
CA CYS A 416 -20.82 11.16 28.62
C CYS A 416 -20.41 10.77 27.19
N LEU A 417 -19.45 9.85 27.04
CA LEU A 417 -19.00 9.38 25.73
C LEU A 417 -20.04 8.50 25.04
N GLN A 418 -21.03 7.96 25.74
CA GLN A 418 -22.12 7.15 25.15
C GLN A 418 -23.09 7.96 24.27
N ASN A 419 -23.14 9.29 24.46
CA ASN A 419 -23.87 10.21 23.60
C ASN A 419 -23.07 10.48 22.31
N GLY A 420 -23.69 10.97 21.24
CA GLY A 420 -23.03 11.28 19.98
C GLY A 420 -22.59 10.07 19.15
N GLN A 421 -23.20 8.90 19.34
CA GLN A 421 -22.74 7.67 18.67
C GLN A 421 -23.83 7.05 17.80
N LEU A 422 -23.43 6.60 16.61
CA LEU A 422 -24.11 5.56 15.84
C LEU A 422 -23.21 4.31 15.87
N THR A 423 -23.58 3.32 16.66
CA THR A 423 -22.80 2.08 16.82
C THR A 423 -23.62 0.88 16.37
N SER A 424 -23.07 0.10 15.46
CA SER A 424 -23.75 -1.04 14.85
C SER A 424 -22.93 -2.32 14.99
N HIS A 425 -23.61 -3.37 15.42
CA HIS A 425 -23.23 -4.78 15.35
C HIS A 425 -24.17 -5.57 14.41
N GLY A 426 -25.17 -4.90 13.82
CA GLY A 426 -26.17 -5.48 12.94
C GLY A 426 -25.99 -5.05 11.49
N THR A 427 -27.09 -4.92 10.77
CA THR A 427 -27.11 -4.39 9.39
C THR A 427 -27.50 -2.91 9.41
N THR A 428 -26.64 -2.06 8.89
CA THR A 428 -26.91 -0.62 8.74
C THR A 428 -26.79 -0.22 7.27
N ASN A 429 -27.91 0.17 6.70
CA ASN A 429 -28.05 0.59 5.31
C ASN A 429 -28.44 2.07 5.28
N ILE A 430 -27.62 2.92 4.69
CA ILE A 430 -27.87 4.36 4.56
C ILE A 430 -27.65 4.75 3.11
N PHE A 431 -28.73 5.08 2.41
CA PHE A 431 -28.74 5.38 0.99
C PHE A 431 -29.33 6.78 0.74
N GLY A 432 -28.47 7.78 0.63
CA GLY A 432 -28.84 9.09 0.12
C GLY A 432 -28.94 9.09 -1.41
N THR A 433 -29.80 9.96 -1.96
CA THR A 433 -29.87 10.18 -3.41
C THR A 433 -28.50 10.65 -3.92
N TYR A 434 -28.04 10.02 -5.01
CA TYR A 434 -26.72 10.25 -5.57
C TYR A 434 -26.53 11.71 -5.97
N VAL A 435 -25.34 12.21 -5.65
CA VAL A 435 -24.77 13.43 -6.21
C VAL A 435 -23.33 13.11 -6.57
N ARG A 436 -22.80 13.72 -7.62
CA ARG A 436 -21.38 13.60 -7.96
C ARG A 436 -20.54 14.15 -6.80
N PRO A 437 -19.70 13.35 -6.12
CA PRO A 437 -19.04 13.79 -4.90
C PRO A 437 -17.97 14.84 -5.14
N TRP A 438 -17.26 14.73 -6.27
CA TRP A 438 -16.22 15.65 -6.71
C TRP A 438 -16.08 15.55 -8.24
N THR A 439 -15.42 16.55 -8.82
CA THR A 439 -15.17 16.68 -10.26
C THR A 439 -13.86 17.42 -10.47
N LEU A 440 -13.44 17.51 -11.73
CA LEU A 440 -12.26 18.27 -12.13
C LEU A 440 -12.63 19.61 -12.76
N LEU A 441 -11.75 20.59 -12.59
CA LEU A 441 -11.81 21.90 -13.20
C LEU A 441 -11.49 21.79 -14.70
N ARG A 442 -12.40 22.30 -15.54
CA ARG A 442 -12.28 22.20 -17.00
C ARG A 442 -11.41 23.30 -17.60
N SER A 443 -11.42 24.48 -16.99
CA SER A 443 -10.67 25.65 -17.44
C SER A 443 -10.23 26.47 -16.24
N ASN A 444 -9.04 27.03 -16.33
CA ASN A 444 -8.50 27.95 -15.33
C ASN A 444 -9.49 29.09 -15.05
N ALA A 445 -9.54 29.52 -13.79
CA ALA A 445 -10.27 30.68 -13.33
C ALA A 445 -9.35 31.53 -12.45
N LEU A 446 -9.47 32.85 -12.52
CA LEU A 446 -8.60 33.78 -11.79
C LEU A 446 -9.20 34.16 -10.44
N ALA A 447 -8.37 34.69 -9.55
CA ALA A 447 -8.86 35.44 -8.40
C ALA A 447 -9.86 36.51 -8.85
N ASP A 448 -10.86 36.77 -8.01
CA ASP A 448 -12.01 37.66 -8.26
C ASP A 448 -13.03 37.18 -9.32
N ASP A 449 -12.79 36.05 -10.01
CA ASP A 449 -13.83 35.41 -10.80
C ASP A 449 -14.91 34.81 -9.89
N ASN A 450 -16.17 34.91 -10.32
CA ASN A 450 -17.31 34.32 -9.61
C ASN A 450 -17.90 33.10 -10.34
N GLN A 451 -17.22 32.60 -11.38
CA GLN A 451 -17.66 31.45 -12.14
C GLN A 451 -16.50 30.48 -12.36
N ILE A 452 -16.78 29.20 -12.20
CA ILE A 452 -15.87 28.10 -12.54
C ILE A 452 -16.57 27.14 -13.50
N THR A 453 -15.81 26.49 -14.39
CA THR A 453 -16.35 25.46 -15.28
C THR A 453 -15.79 24.10 -14.89
N VAL A 454 -16.67 23.12 -14.69
CA VAL A 454 -16.32 21.78 -14.22
C VAL A 454 -16.79 20.69 -15.18
N GLU A 455 -16.13 19.54 -15.13
CA GLU A 455 -16.45 18.38 -15.99
C GLU A 455 -17.85 17.80 -15.70
N SER A 456 -18.31 17.78 -14.46
CA SER A 456 -19.68 17.36 -14.14
C SER A 456 -20.14 17.91 -12.80
N CYS A 457 -21.43 18.24 -12.71
CA CYS A 457 -22.10 18.71 -11.50
C CYS A 457 -23.38 17.92 -11.22
N GLU A 458 -23.41 16.64 -11.61
CA GLU A 458 -24.58 15.79 -11.48
C GLU A 458 -25.15 15.79 -10.05
N GLY A 459 -26.41 16.17 -9.91
CA GLY A 459 -27.10 16.25 -8.62
C GLY A 459 -26.72 17.46 -7.73
N TRP A 460 -25.84 18.35 -8.18
CA TRP A 460 -25.52 19.58 -7.46
C TRP A 460 -26.69 20.57 -7.52
N ARG A 461 -26.77 21.49 -6.55
CA ARG A 461 -27.85 22.49 -6.46
C ARG A 461 -27.34 23.83 -5.94
N ALA A 462 -28.06 24.90 -6.26
CA ALA A 462 -27.88 26.19 -5.61
C ALA A 462 -28.04 26.07 -4.09
N GLY A 463 -27.24 26.84 -3.35
CA GLY A 463 -27.07 26.74 -1.90
C GLY A 463 -26.16 25.60 -1.44
N GLY A 464 -25.73 24.70 -2.33
CA GLY A 464 -24.75 23.67 -2.00
C GLY A 464 -23.36 24.24 -1.72
N GLU A 465 -22.61 23.57 -0.85
CA GLU A 465 -21.23 23.93 -0.52
C GLU A 465 -20.25 23.10 -1.35
N LEU A 466 -19.24 23.77 -1.89
CA LEU A 466 -18.13 23.16 -2.62
C LEU A 466 -16.78 23.65 -2.10
N VAL A 467 -15.73 22.91 -2.42
CA VAL A 467 -14.33 23.28 -2.21
C VAL A 467 -13.66 23.40 -3.57
N VAL A 468 -12.91 24.48 -3.76
CA VAL A 468 -11.89 24.58 -4.81
C VAL A 468 -10.55 24.25 -4.16
N ALA A 469 -9.92 23.15 -4.58
CA ALA A 469 -8.62 22.74 -4.04
C ALA A 469 -7.54 23.79 -4.32
N GLY A 470 -6.55 23.90 -3.44
CA GLY A 470 -5.34 24.66 -3.72
C GLY A 470 -4.55 24.00 -4.82
N GLY A 471 -4.26 24.71 -5.92
CA GLY A 471 -3.50 24.17 -7.04
C GLY A 471 -1.99 24.18 -6.83
N PHE A 472 -1.25 24.18 -7.94
CA PHE A 472 0.21 24.18 -7.95
C PHE A 472 0.82 25.26 -7.04
N ARG A 473 1.54 24.81 -5.99
CA ARG A 473 2.21 25.67 -4.99
C ARG A 473 1.28 26.64 -4.25
N GLN A 474 0.00 26.28 -4.13
CA GLN A 474 -0.97 26.99 -3.30
C GLN A 474 -1.17 26.22 -1.99
N ASP A 475 -0.91 26.88 -0.86
CA ASP A 475 -1.05 26.27 0.47
C ASP A 475 -2.50 26.29 1.00
N GLN A 476 -3.45 26.83 0.22
CA GLN A 476 -4.83 27.07 0.66
C GLN A 476 -5.86 26.53 -0.34
N SER A 477 -6.89 25.88 0.18
CA SER A 477 -8.12 25.53 -0.54
C SER A 477 -9.27 26.38 -0.01
N THR A 478 -10.30 26.62 -0.81
CA THR A 478 -11.36 27.58 -0.47
C THR A 478 -12.75 26.96 -0.55
N LYS A 479 -13.55 27.14 0.51
CA LYS A 479 -14.97 26.75 0.55
C LYS A 479 -15.83 27.85 -0.07
N HIS A 480 -16.79 27.46 -0.90
CA HIS A 480 -17.73 28.35 -1.58
C HIS A 480 -19.15 27.81 -1.54
N THR A 481 -20.12 28.72 -1.61
CA THR A 481 -21.53 28.36 -1.83
C THR A 481 -21.91 28.58 -3.28
N ILE A 482 -22.63 27.62 -3.85
CA ILE A 482 -23.17 27.71 -5.21
C ILE A 482 -24.34 28.69 -5.22
N ARG A 483 -24.26 29.74 -6.05
CA ARG A 483 -25.37 30.65 -6.33
C ARG A 483 -26.28 30.08 -7.41
N ASP A 484 -25.70 29.60 -8.51
CA ASP A 484 -26.44 29.10 -9.67
C ASP A 484 -25.63 28.06 -10.47
N ILE A 485 -26.31 27.23 -11.25
CA ILE A 485 -25.71 26.17 -12.07
C ILE A 485 -26.30 26.19 -13.48
N ASP A 486 -25.43 26.45 -14.45
CA ASP A 486 -25.76 26.32 -15.88
C ASP A 486 -25.21 25.00 -16.41
N THR A 487 -26.12 24.06 -16.72
CA THR A 487 -25.75 22.78 -17.34
C THR A 487 -25.56 22.95 -18.85
N LEU A 488 -24.39 22.54 -19.35
CA LEU A 488 -24.05 22.65 -20.76
C LEU A 488 -24.31 21.31 -21.47
N SER A 489 -24.96 21.37 -22.63
CA SER A 489 -25.54 20.20 -23.30
C SER A 489 -24.55 19.37 -24.12
N SER A 490 -23.35 19.89 -24.45
CA SER A 490 -22.29 19.11 -25.12
C SER A 490 -20.92 19.82 -25.10
N PRO A 491 -19.85 19.18 -24.59
CA PRO A 491 -19.86 18.01 -23.71
C PRO A 491 -20.56 18.34 -22.38
N SER A 492 -21.11 17.31 -21.71
CA SER A 492 -21.71 17.45 -20.37
C SER A 492 -20.68 18.09 -19.45
N SER A 493 -20.90 19.35 -19.10
CA SER A 493 -20.07 20.17 -18.23
C SER A 493 -20.97 21.21 -17.60
N CYS A 494 -20.51 21.84 -16.54
CA CYS A 494 -21.31 22.82 -15.82
C CYS A 494 -20.52 24.10 -15.59
N THR A 495 -21.19 25.23 -15.78
CA THR A 495 -20.71 26.51 -15.27
C THR A 495 -21.37 26.75 -13.93
N ILE A 496 -20.55 26.82 -12.88
CA ILE A 496 -20.99 27.03 -11.50
C ILE A 496 -20.74 28.48 -11.16
N THR A 497 -21.79 29.19 -10.79
CA THR A 497 -21.67 30.55 -10.29
C THR A 497 -21.59 30.55 -8.77
N LEU A 498 -20.55 31.16 -8.21
CA LEU A 498 -20.26 31.23 -6.79
C LEU A 498 -20.96 32.45 -6.16
N THR A 499 -21.36 32.33 -4.89
CA THR A 499 -21.92 33.46 -4.13
C THR A 499 -20.88 34.54 -3.88
N ASN A 500 -19.65 34.14 -3.54
CA ASN A 500 -18.50 35.02 -3.41
C ASN A 500 -17.46 34.66 -4.48
N PRO A 501 -16.69 35.62 -5.00
CA PRO A 501 -15.61 35.33 -5.92
C PRO A 501 -14.50 34.45 -5.33
N LEU A 502 -13.70 33.84 -6.21
CA LEU A 502 -12.47 33.14 -5.85
C LEU A 502 -11.49 34.11 -5.17
N SER A 503 -10.88 33.70 -4.06
CA SER A 503 -9.85 34.51 -3.38
C SER A 503 -8.45 34.31 -3.95
N GLN A 504 -8.27 33.34 -4.84
CA GLN A 504 -7.01 32.98 -5.50
C GLN A 504 -7.30 32.27 -6.83
N ASP A 505 -6.31 32.20 -7.70
CA ASP A 505 -6.45 31.50 -8.98
C ASP A 505 -6.73 30.00 -8.77
N ALA A 506 -7.60 29.44 -9.59
CA ALA A 506 -7.86 28.01 -9.72
C ALA A 506 -7.29 27.54 -11.07
N ASN A 507 -6.10 26.95 -11.07
CA ASN A 507 -5.38 26.59 -12.29
C ASN A 507 -5.16 25.07 -12.38
N ASN A 508 -5.40 24.53 -13.56
CA ASN A 508 -4.89 23.22 -13.94
C ASN A 508 -3.36 23.30 -14.09
N TYR A 509 -2.65 22.22 -13.77
CA TYR A 509 -1.20 22.15 -13.93
C TYR A 509 -0.84 21.54 -15.29
N ASP A 510 -0.07 22.27 -16.08
CA ASP A 510 0.36 21.91 -17.44
C ASP A 510 1.89 21.87 -17.59
N GLY A 511 2.62 21.72 -16.48
CA GLY A 511 4.08 21.83 -16.45
C GLY A 511 4.84 20.58 -16.94
N PHE A 512 4.15 19.50 -17.30
CA PHE A 512 4.78 18.31 -17.88
C PHE A 512 5.04 18.49 -19.38
N GLU A 513 6.23 18.16 -19.86
CA GLU A 513 6.62 18.25 -21.27
C GLU A 513 5.88 17.26 -22.17
N THR A 514 5.31 16.20 -21.57
CA THR A 514 4.38 15.31 -22.28
C THR A 514 3.09 16.00 -22.71
N GLY A 515 2.84 17.24 -22.26
CA GLY A 515 1.57 17.94 -22.46
C GLY A 515 0.45 17.38 -21.60
N PHE A 516 0.80 16.56 -20.60
CA PHE A 516 -0.15 16.02 -19.64
C PHE A 516 -0.64 17.14 -18.73
N ILE A 517 -1.95 17.39 -18.76
CA ILE A 517 -2.60 18.39 -17.91
C ILE A 517 -3.20 17.68 -16.71
N VAL A 518 -2.85 18.14 -15.51
CA VAL A 518 -3.48 17.73 -14.27
C VAL A 518 -4.57 18.73 -13.93
N GLN A 519 -5.83 18.33 -14.07
CA GLN A 519 -6.94 19.20 -13.68
C GLN A 519 -7.07 19.31 -12.16
N LEU A 520 -7.45 20.50 -11.69
CA LEU A 520 -7.65 20.81 -10.28
C LEU A 520 -8.94 20.18 -9.73
N GLU A 521 -8.91 19.74 -8.47
CA GLU A 521 -10.05 19.09 -7.82
C GLU A 521 -11.10 20.09 -7.32
N ILE A 522 -12.37 19.84 -7.65
CA ILE A 522 -13.54 20.57 -7.11
C ILE A 522 -14.42 19.57 -6.34
N LEU A 523 -14.55 19.77 -5.03
CA LEU A 523 -15.21 18.82 -4.13
C LEU A 523 -16.59 19.37 -3.79
N TYR A 524 -17.63 18.55 -3.83
CA TYR A 524 -18.96 18.93 -3.39
C TYR A 524 -19.25 18.32 -2.03
N LEU A 525 -19.58 19.14 -1.04
CA LEU A 525 -19.72 18.68 0.36
C LEU A 525 -21.17 18.35 0.73
N THR A 526 -22.13 19.01 0.09
CA THR A 526 -23.55 18.86 0.43
C THR A 526 -24.12 17.51 -0.03
N ARG A 527 -24.84 16.82 0.86
CA ARG A 527 -25.55 15.56 0.55
C ARG A 527 -27.03 15.61 0.91
N ASN A 528 -27.72 14.50 0.65
CA ASN A 528 -29.15 14.32 0.88
C ASN A 528 -29.48 13.67 2.24
N VAL A 529 -28.49 13.00 2.83
CA VAL A 529 -28.50 12.52 4.21
C VAL A 529 -27.39 13.26 4.95
N VAL A 530 -27.70 13.85 6.10
CA VAL A 530 -26.72 14.51 6.97
C VAL A 530 -26.71 13.79 8.31
N ILE A 531 -25.53 13.42 8.80
CA ILE A 531 -25.31 12.92 10.16
C ILE A 531 -24.31 13.86 10.83
N THR A 532 -24.74 14.55 11.88
CA THR A 532 -23.93 15.58 12.56
C THR A 532 -24.21 15.60 14.04
N GLY A 533 -23.37 16.28 14.81
CA GLY A 533 -23.65 16.69 16.18
C GLY A 533 -23.39 18.19 16.38
N PRO A 534 -23.41 18.67 17.64
CA PRO A 534 -22.97 20.01 17.97
C PRO A 534 -21.52 20.27 17.52
N PRO A 535 -21.21 21.49 17.04
CA PRO A 535 -19.83 21.89 16.80
C PRO A 535 -19.11 22.03 18.14
N ASN A 536 -18.16 21.14 18.42
CA ASN A 536 -17.44 21.14 19.69
C ASN A 536 -15.95 21.40 19.49
N THR A 537 -15.62 22.68 19.29
CA THR A 537 -14.25 23.15 19.05
C THR A 537 -13.37 23.15 20.29
N ALA A 538 -13.95 23.40 21.47
CA ALA A 538 -13.19 23.52 22.71
C ALA A 538 -12.79 22.16 23.30
N GLN A 539 -13.70 21.19 23.31
CA GLN A 539 -13.46 19.86 23.88
C GLN A 539 -13.08 18.81 22.82
N ARG A 540 -13.11 19.17 21.53
CA ARG A 540 -12.68 18.32 20.39
C ARG A 540 -13.42 16.97 20.38
N GLN A 541 -14.73 17.06 20.54
CA GLN A 541 -15.64 15.93 20.66
C GLN A 541 -16.75 16.02 19.63
N GLY A 542 -16.58 15.30 18.54
CA GLY A 542 -17.63 15.09 17.55
C GLY A 542 -18.42 13.80 17.77
N ILE A 543 -19.30 13.56 16.81
CA ILE A 543 -20.03 12.30 16.68
C ILE A 543 -19.12 11.16 16.18
N VAL A 544 -19.50 9.93 16.47
CA VAL A 544 -18.76 8.73 16.04
C VAL A 544 -19.72 7.77 15.35
N ILE A 545 -19.32 7.26 14.19
CA ILE A 545 -20.05 6.22 13.45
C ILE A 545 -19.16 4.99 13.36
N SER A 546 -19.63 3.85 13.87
CA SER A 546 -18.83 2.61 13.83
C SER A 546 -19.65 1.35 13.57
N GLN A 547 -19.16 0.53 12.63
CA GLN A 547 -19.58 -0.85 12.45
C GLN A 547 -18.56 -1.75 13.15
N ARG A 548 -19.01 -2.54 14.13
CA ARG A 548 -18.12 -3.24 15.07
C ARG A 548 -18.30 -4.75 15.00
N ARG A 549 -17.19 -5.46 14.81
CA ARG A 549 -17.00 -6.93 14.90
C ARG A 549 -17.70 -7.79 13.85
N ILE A 550 -18.98 -7.53 13.61
CA ILE A 550 -19.87 -8.34 12.77
C ILE A 550 -20.88 -7.43 12.07
N GLY A 551 -21.66 -7.98 11.15
CA GLY A 551 -22.71 -7.26 10.43
C GLY A 551 -22.16 -6.49 9.23
N VAL A 552 -23.00 -5.62 8.68
CA VAL A 552 -22.72 -4.92 7.41
C VAL A 552 -23.07 -3.45 7.56
N LEU A 553 -22.21 -2.58 7.04
CA LEU A 553 -22.48 -1.15 6.89
C LEU A 553 -22.35 -0.77 5.43
N LYS A 554 -23.45 -0.23 4.87
CA LYS A 554 -23.48 0.46 3.58
C LYS A 554 -23.83 1.92 3.82
N LEU A 555 -22.83 2.79 3.75
CA LEU A 555 -22.97 4.24 3.93
C LEU A 555 -22.79 4.95 2.57
N HIS A 556 -23.89 5.39 1.97
CA HIS A 556 -23.91 5.93 0.61
C HIS A 556 -24.41 7.38 0.58
N ASN A 557 -23.71 8.25 -0.15
CA ASN A 557 -24.11 9.64 -0.44
C ASN A 557 -24.56 10.41 0.82
N THR A 558 -23.81 10.27 1.92
CA THR A 558 -24.09 10.86 3.23
C THR A 558 -23.05 11.92 3.57
N GLN A 559 -23.49 13.03 4.14
CA GLN A 559 -22.63 14.07 4.71
C GLN A 559 -22.46 13.78 6.20
N VAL A 560 -21.24 13.57 6.65
CA VAL A 560 -20.85 13.40 8.05
C VAL A 560 -20.01 14.59 8.46
N THR A 561 -20.43 15.33 9.47
CA THR A 561 -19.72 16.54 9.94
C THR A 561 -19.74 16.67 11.45
N ASN A 562 -18.88 17.52 12.02
CA ASN A 562 -18.67 17.66 13.46
C ASN A 562 -18.41 16.30 14.12
N CYS A 563 -17.50 15.52 13.53
CA CYS A 563 -17.29 14.11 13.84
C CYS A 563 -15.89 13.85 14.44
N GLY A 564 -15.67 12.63 14.92
CA GLY A 564 -14.41 12.19 15.51
C GLY A 564 -14.14 12.81 16.88
N ARG A 565 -13.38 12.10 17.71
CA ARG A 565 -12.98 12.54 19.05
C ARG A 565 -11.52 12.25 19.23
N ILE A 566 -10.84 13.03 20.06
CA ILE A 566 -9.39 12.89 20.27
C ILE A 566 -8.93 11.51 20.80
N PHE A 567 -9.85 10.67 21.28
CA PHE A 567 -9.58 9.32 21.77
C PHE A 567 -9.31 8.32 20.64
N LEU A 568 -8.43 7.35 20.90
CA LEU A 568 -8.17 6.22 20.01
C LEU A 568 -9.47 5.43 19.70
N GLY A 569 -9.68 5.10 18.42
CA GLY A 569 -10.84 4.31 17.97
C GLY A 569 -12.15 5.09 17.79
N GLU A 570 -12.22 6.33 18.27
CA GLU A 570 -13.40 7.21 18.20
C GLU A 570 -13.32 8.15 16.97
N TYR A 571 -13.40 7.55 15.79
CA TYR A 571 -13.23 8.21 14.49
C TYR A 571 -14.56 8.65 13.87
N CYS A 572 -14.51 9.45 12.79
CA CYS A 572 -15.73 9.90 12.11
C CYS A 572 -16.55 8.74 11.54
N VAL A 573 -15.91 7.86 10.75
CA VAL A 573 -16.50 6.63 10.21
C VAL A 573 -15.50 5.48 10.36
N HIS A 574 -15.90 4.39 11.02
CA HIS A 574 -14.98 3.34 11.44
C HIS A 574 -15.53 1.93 11.17
N PHE A 575 -14.88 1.17 10.28
CA PHE A 575 -15.00 -0.29 10.24
C PHE A 575 -14.04 -0.90 11.27
N HIS A 576 -14.58 -1.49 12.33
CA HIS A 576 -13.80 -1.93 13.47
C HIS A 576 -13.90 -3.45 13.65
N LEU A 577 -12.87 -4.14 13.17
CA LEU A 577 -12.60 -5.57 13.34
C LEU A 577 -13.66 -6.49 12.70
N LEU A 578 -14.07 -6.22 11.46
CA LEU A 578 -15.11 -7.00 10.77
C LEU A 578 -14.58 -8.28 10.11
N ASN A 579 -13.25 -8.49 10.11
CA ASN A 579 -12.60 -9.49 9.26
C ASN A 579 -12.94 -9.24 7.78
N ALA A 580 -13.18 -10.27 6.97
CA ALA A 580 -13.65 -10.09 5.61
C ALA A 580 -15.09 -9.55 5.59
N CYS A 581 -15.29 -8.37 5.00
CA CYS A 581 -16.62 -7.79 4.76
C CYS A 581 -16.76 -7.26 3.33
N PRO A 582 -16.96 -8.14 2.33
CA PRO A 582 -17.15 -7.74 0.94
C PRO A 582 -18.45 -6.96 0.69
N GLU A 583 -19.41 -7.04 1.60
CA GLU A 583 -20.65 -6.26 1.54
C GLU A 583 -20.52 -4.88 2.21
N CYS A 584 -19.41 -4.58 2.90
CA CYS A 584 -19.23 -3.29 3.57
C CYS A 584 -18.78 -2.23 2.56
N GLU A 585 -19.53 -1.12 2.50
CA GLU A 585 -19.36 -0.06 1.50
C GLU A 585 -19.45 1.32 2.16
N ILE A 586 -18.43 2.17 1.93
CA ILE A 586 -18.48 3.62 2.20
C ILE A 586 -18.32 4.31 0.85
N LYS A 587 -19.44 4.78 0.28
CA LYS A 587 -19.48 5.27 -1.12
C LYS A 587 -20.09 6.66 -1.29
N GLY A 588 -19.38 7.56 -1.98
CA GLY A 588 -19.93 8.86 -2.40
C GLY A 588 -20.20 9.85 -1.26
N ASN A 589 -19.63 9.62 -0.07
CA ASN A 589 -19.88 10.43 1.11
C ASN A 589 -19.10 11.75 1.09
N SER A 590 -19.48 12.67 1.97
CA SER A 590 -18.65 13.81 2.37
C SER A 590 -18.40 13.70 3.87
N VAL A 591 -17.16 13.53 4.30
CA VAL A 591 -16.76 13.49 5.70
C VAL A 591 -15.90 14.72 5.96
N SER A 592 -16.41 15.68 6.73
CA SER A 592 -15.71 16.96 6.91
C SER A 592 -15.75 17.54 8.31
N ASP A 593 -14.82 18.46 8.59
CA ASP A 593 -14.79 19.24 9.82
C ASP A 593 -14.76 18.36 11.08
N GLY A 594 -13.86 17.36 11.06
CA GLY A 594 -13.73 16.33 12.09
C GLY A 594 -12.52 16.55 13.00
N TRP A 595 -12.57 16.05 14.24
CA TRP A 595 -11.54 16.24 15.28
C TRP A 595 -10.57 15.08 15.44
N ASN A 596 -10.80 13.98 14.74
CA ASN A 596 -9.92 12.82 14.62
C ASN A 596 -10.28 12.09 13.32
N LYS A 597 -9.55 11.01 13.00
CA LYS A 597 -9.52 10.35 11.68
C LYS A 597 -10.87 10.26 10.96
N GLY A 598 -10.83 10.43 9.64
CA GLY A 598 -12.02 10.53 8.79
C GLY A 598 -12.67 9.18 8.54
N ILE A 599 -12.11 8.41 7.62
CA ILE A 599 -12.56 7.04 7.32
C ILE A 599 -11.48 6.06 7.78
N THR A 600 -11.82 5.16 8.69
CA THR A 600 -10.90 4.16 9.21
C THR A 600 -11.35 2.75 8.85
N VAL A 601 -10.41 1.97 8.32
CA VAL A 601 -10.54 0.52 8.10
C VAL A 601 -9.59 -0.18 9.06
N HIS A 602 -10.15 -0.88 10.04
CA HIS A 602 -9.40 -1.53 11.11
C HIS A 602 -9.77 -3.00 11.21
N GLY A 603 -8.80 -3.90 11.10
CA GLY A 603 -8.99 -5.36 11.13
C GLY A 603 -10.11 -5.83 10.20
N THR A 604 -10.26 -5.17 9.05
CA THR A 604 -11.32 -5.38 8.08
C THR A 604 -10.67 -5.52 6.71
N SER A 605 -11.12 -6.51 5.94
CA SER A 605 -10.58 -6.88 4.63
C SER A 605 -11.70 -6.97 3.59
N SER A 606 -11.33 -6.88 2.31
CA SER A 606 -12.25 -6.98 1.16
C SER A 606 -13.36 -5.92 1.10
N SER A 607 -13.27 -4.82 1.85
CA SER A 607 -14.29 -3.76 1.86
C SER A 607 -14.11 -2.73 0.74
N LEU A 608 -15.15 -1.92 0.48
CA LEU A 608 -15.13 -0.85 -0.52
C LEU A 608 -15.20 0.53 0.12
N VAL A 609 -14.20 1.38 -0.19
CA VAL A 609 -14.15 2.81 0.16
C VAL A 609 -13.98 3.59 -1.14
N GLN A 610 -15.10 4.11 -1.68
CA GLN A 610 -15.14 4.65 -3.05
C GLN A 610 -15.78 6.04 -3.17
N ASP A 611 -15.24 6.89 -4.04
CA ASP A 611 -15.83 8.19 -4.43
C ASP A 611 -16.09 9.13 -3.24
N ASN A 612 -15.40 8.97 -2.11
CA ASN A 612 -15.64 9.81 -0.93
C ASN A 612 -14.84 11.10 -1.00
N VAL A 613 -15.44 12.18 -0.49
CA VAL A 613 -14.74 13.41 -0.15
C VAL A 613 -14.44 13.39 1.34
N VAL A 614 -13.17 13.54 1.72
CA VAL A 614 -12.72 13.70 3.10
C VAL A 614 -11.98 15.02 3.22
N PHE A 615 -12.52 15.98 3.98
CA PHE A 615 -12.03 17.35 3.96
C PHE A 615 -11.97 17.99 5.36
N ASP A 616 -10.87 18.66 5.71
CA ASP A 616 -10.71 19.33 7.01
C ASP A 616 -10.88 18.40 8.24
N ILE A 617 -10.37 17.19 8.12
CA ILE A 617 -10.24 16.26 9.24
C ILE A 617 -8.95 16.54 10.01
N LYS A 618 -9.03 16.74 11.33
CA LYS A 618 -7.85 16.78 12.19
C LYS A 618 -7.27 15.36 12.30
N GLY A 619 -6.00 15.19 11.95
CA GLY A 619 -5.31 13.91 11.88
C GLY A 619 -5.32 13.33 10.46
N VAL A 620 -5.50 12.02 10.36
CA VAL A 620 -5.51 11.30 9.08
C VAL A 620 -6.88 11.36 8.41
N GLY A 621 -6.92 11.61 7.09
CA GLY A 621 -8.16 11.51 6.31
C GLY A 621 -8.68 10.08 6.17
N ILE A 622 -7.90 9.19 5.56
CA ILE A 622 -8.19 7.74 5.44
C ILE A 622 -7.10 6.91 6.13
N TYR A 623 -7.49 6.05 7.07
CA TYR A 623 -6.56 5.31 7.92
C TYR A 623 -6.76 3.79 7.84
N VAL A 624 -5.65 3.05 7.74
CA VAL A 624 -5.61 1.58 7.86
C VAL A 624 -4.70 1.20 9.02
N GLU A 625 -5.25 0.54 10.03
CA GLU A 625 -4.72 0.68 11.40
C GLU A 625 -3.72 -0.40 11.84
N ASN A 626 -3.82 -1.67 11.43
CA ASN A 626 -3.09 -2.74 12.14
C ASN A 626 -2.15 -3.61 11.32
N GLY A 627 -2.20 -3.58 9.99
CA GLY A 627 -1.34 -4.41 9.15
C GLY A 627 -1.91 -5.80 8.85
N ARG A 628 -3.19 -6.06 9.13
CA ARG A 628 -3.90 -7.31 8.77
C ARG A 628 -4.97 -7.07 7.72
N GLU A 629 -5.25 -5.82 7.40
CA GLU A 629 -6.25 -5.40 6.43
C GLU A 629 -5.71 -5.67 5.03
N PHE A 630 -6.41 -6.48 4.25
CA PHE A 630 -6.01 -6.79 2.88
C PHE A 630 -7.20 -6.77 1.91
N ASP A 631 -6.93 -6.68 0.61
CA ASP A 631 -7.92 -6.67 -0.47
C ASP A 631 -9.00 -5.58 -0.34
N ASN A 632 -8.78 -4.55 0.49
CA ASN A 632 -9.69 -3.41 0.54
C ASN A 632 -9.49 -2.54 -0.69
N ASN A 633 -10.59 -2.02 -1.23
CA ASN A 633 -10.61 -1.19 -2.41
C ASN A 633 -10.81 0.28 -2.02
N PHE A 634 -9.73 1.07 -2.08
CA PHE A 634 -9.75 2.52 -1.94
C PHE A 634 -9.76 3.15 -3.33
N LEU A 635 -10.94 3.47 -3.84
CA LEU A 635 -11.15 3.88 -5.23
C LEU A 635 -11.60 5.34 -5.30
N THR A 636 -10.93 6.15 -6.12
CA THR A 636 -11.45 7.47 -6.54
C THR A 636 -11.88 8.40 -5.41
N ASN A 637 -11.25 8.28 -4.23
CA ASN A 637 -11.51 9.18 -3.10
C ASN A 637 -10.70 10.48 -3.27
N VAL A 638 -11.22 11.57 -2.72
CA VAL A 638 -10.48 12.85 -2.62
C VAL A 638 -10.31 13.21 -1.15
N VAL A 639 -9.06 13.37 -0.73
CA VAL A 639 -8.71 13.79 0.64
C VAL A 639 -7.98 15.12 0.61
N GLY A 640 -8.47 16.10 1.37
CA GLY A 640 -7.94 17.46 1.33
C GLY A 640 -7.97 18.18 2.67
N CYS A 641 -7.20 19.27 2.74
CA CYS A 641 -7.24 20.22 3.84
C CYS A 641 -7.35 21.66 3.30
N SER A 642 -8.08 22.52 4.01
CA SER A 642 -8.21 23.94 3.71
C SER A 642 -6.87 24.67 3.74
N LYS A 643 -5.95 24.26 4.62
CA LYS A 643 -4.63 24.83 4.70
C LYS A 643 -3.63 23.83 5.25
N VAL A 644 -2.45 23.80 4.65
CA VAL A 644 -1.39 22.93 5.13
C VAL A 644 -1.04 23.26 6.59
N ASN A 645 -1.00 22.22 7.44
CA ASN A 645 -0.85 22.23 8.90
C ASN A 645 -2.13 22.46 9.72
N ASP A 646 -3.22 22.97 9.14
CA ASP A 646 -4.45 23.17 9.92
C ASP A 646 -5.13 21.83 10.24
N CYS A 647 -4.84 20.77 9.48
CA CYS A 647 -5.32 19.41 9.73
C CYS A 647 -4.43 18.60 10.69
N ILE A 648 -3.41 19.19 11.33
CA ILE A 648 -2.62 18.51 12.36
C ILE A 648 -3.48 18.25 13.61
N LEU A 649 -3.45 17.01 14.09
CA LEU A 649 -4.09 16.64 15.36
C LEU A 649 -3.18 17.03 16.54
N ASN A 650 -3.40 18.21 17.08
CA ASN A 650 -2.70 18.67 18.28
C ASN A 650 -3.35 18.12 19.56
N GLY A 651 -2.59 17.99 20.65
CA GLY A 651 -3.12 17.63 21.98
C GLY A 651 -3.67 16.21 22.10
N ALA A 652 -3.36 15.33 21.14
CA ALA A 652 -3.63 13.89 21.21
C ALA A 652 -2.37 13.06 21.55
N GLU A 653 -1.33 13.71 22.05
CA GLU A 653 -0.10 13.04 22.51
C GLU A 653 -0.40 12.20 23.75
N GLY A 654 0.02 10.92 23.73
CA GLY A 654 -0.23 9.98 24.81
C GLY A 654 -1.63 9.35 24.81
N ILE A 655 -2.53 9.76 23.91
CA ILE A 655 -3.92 9.26 23.85
C ILE A 655 -4.23 8.44 22.58
N GLY A 656 -3.18 7.95 21.92
CA GLY A 656 -3.27 7.15 20.69
C GLY A 656 -3.09 7.93 19.38
N SER A 657 -2.45 9.11 19.41
CA SER A 657 -1.98 9.73 18.16
C SER A 657 -0.91 8.88 17.48
N SER A 658 -0.98 8.86 16.16
CA SER A 658 -0.04 8.17 15.29
C SER A 658 0.87 9.17 14.57
N PHE A 659 1.97 8.69 13.99
CA PHE A 659 2.91 9.51 13.24
C PHE A 659 2.22 10.32 12.13
N GLY A 660 1.25 9.69 11.44
CA GLY A 660 0.41 10.27 10.40
C GLY A 660 -0.64 11.27 10.89
N ASP A 661 -0.83 11.45 12.20
CA ASP A 661 -1.77 12.46 12.72
C ASP A 661 -1.12 13.83 12.97
N LYS A 662 0.21 13.85 13.14
CA LYS A 662 0.95 15.04 13.59
C LYS A 662 2.25 15.28 12.83
N THR A 663 3.31 14.54 13.16
CA THR A 663 4.67 14.79 12.66
C THR A 663 4.75 14.68 11.14
N ARG A 664 3.99 13.76 10.57
CA ARG A 664 3.81 13.57 9.12
C ARG A 664 2.33 13.52 8.81
N GLN A 665 1.59 14.56 9.22
CA GLN A 665 0.14 14.61 9.00
C GLN A 665 -0.21 14.18 7.57
N ALA A 666 -0.98 13.10 7.46
CA ALA A 666 -1.18 12.38 6.22
C ALA A 666 -2.63 12.47 5.75
N GLY A 667 -2.84 12.66 4.46
CA GLY A 667 -4.18 12.50 3.87
C GLY A 667 -4.63 11.04 3.96
N MET A 668 -3.76 10.11 3.56
CA MET A 668 -3.95 8.68 3.68
C MET A 668 -2.78 8.07 4.46
N TYR A 669 -3.06 7.21 5.46
CA TYR A 669 -2.03 6.58 6.27
C TYR A 669 -2.30 5.10 6.50
N PHE A 670 -1.45 4.25 5.93
CA PHE A 670 -1.69 2.82 5.84
C PHE A 670 -0.61 2.05 6.60
N LYS A 671 -1.03 1.20 7.54
CA LYS A 671 -0.14 0.24 8.20
C LYS A 671 -0.17 -1.14 7.56
N SER A 672 -0.94 -1.30 6.48
CA SER A 672 -1.03 -2.52 5.67
C SER A 672 -0.86 -2.19 4.18
N TRP A 673 0.06 -2.89 3.53
CA TRP A 673 0.42 -2.68 2.14
C TRP A 673 -0.50 -3.40 1.14
N ASN A 674 -1.10 -4.50 1.57
CA ASN A 674 -1.86 -5.40 0.72
C ASN A 674 -3.29 -4.88 0.43
N ASN A 675 -3.42 -3.62 -0.01
CA ASN A 675 -4.71 -2.99 -0.31
C ASN A 675 -4.64 -2.28 -1.67
N ASN A 676 -5.78 -2.20 -2.34
CA ASN A 676 -5.87 -1.54 -3.65
C ASN A 676 -6.11 -0.04 -3.47
N VAL A 677 -5.23 0.78 -4.04
CA VAL A 677 -5.26 2.25 -3.99
C VAL A 677 -5.29 2.80 -5.40
N ILE A 678 -6.49 3.04 -5.92
CA ILE A 678 -6.70 3.31 -7.35
C ILE A 678 -7.45 4.63 -7.55
N GLY A 679 -6.89 5.55 -8.35
CA GLY A 679 -7.55 6.78 -8.77
C GLY A 679 -7.78 7.82 -7.68
N ASN A 680 -7.16 7.68 -6.50
CA ASN A 680 -7.34 8.60 -5.38
C ASN A 680 -6.58 9.90 -5.61
N ARG A 681 -7.11 10.99 -5.05
CA ARG A 681 -6.48 12.31 -5.12
C ARG A 681 -6.30 12.87 -3.72
N VAL A 682 -5.12 13.39 -3.43
CA VAL A 682 -4.79 13.89 -2.09
C VAL A 682 -4.05 15.21 -2.18
N PHE A 683 -4.44 16.17 -1.35
CA PHE A 683 -3.84 17.50 -1.32
C PHE A 683 -3.86 18.15 0.06
N GLY A 684 -3.14 19.26 0.20
CA GLY A 684 -3.19 20.12 1.39
C GLY A 684 -2.68 19.48 2.69
N SER A 685 -2.09 18.28 2.62
CA SER A 685 -1.49 17.56 3.76
C SER A 685 0.03 17.67 3.73
N LEU A 686 0.71 17.30 4.82
CA LEU A 686 2.18 17.18 4.80
C LEU A 686 2.60 15.98 3.94
N VAL A 687 1.93 14.84 4.13
CA VAL A 687 2.13 13.63 3.33
C VAL A 687 0.82 13.25 2.65
N CYS A 688 0.85 12.85 1.38
CA CYS A 688 -0.36 12.41 0.70
C CYS A 688 -0.72 10.97 1.08
N LEU A 689 0.19 10.02 0.83
CA LEU A 689 0.05 8.63 1.22
C LEU A 689 1.28 8.17 2.01
N LEU A 690 1.09 7.99 3.31
CA LEU A 690 2.10 7.45 4.21
C LEU A 690 1.87 5.95 4.38
N TYR A 691 2.92 5.15 4.24
CA TYR A 691 2.93 3.80 4.79
C TYR A 691 3.95 3.68 5.93
N GLU A 692 3.57 3.04 7.02
CA GLU A 692 4.47 2.81 8.17
C GLU A 692 4.26 1.44 8.78
N GLN A 693 5.34 0.86 9.31
CA GLN A 693 5.31 -0.41 10.00
C GLN A 693 4.29 -0.44 11.16
N SER A 694 3.59 -1.56 11.32
CA SER A 694 2.77 -1.84 12.51
C SER A 694 3.61 -2.56 13.56
N ASN A 695 3.70 -2.00 14.77
CA ASN A 695 4.40 -2.61 15.90
C ASN A 695 3.48 -3.48 16.79
N VAL A 696 2.18 -3.60 16.45
CA VAL A 696 1.17 -3.99 17.45
C VAL A 696 0.65 -5.42 17.28
N ARG A 697 0.52 -5.98 16.07
CA ARG A 697 -0.16 -7.29 15.87
C ARG A 697 0.24 -8.15 14.67
N THR A 698 0.83 -7.60 13.61
CA THR A 698 1.24 -8.40 12.44
C THR A 698 2.75 -8.39 12.33
N PRO A 699 3.44 -9.54 12.44
CA PRO A 699 4.84 -9.57 12.06
C PRO A 699 4.96 -9.19 10.58
N CYS A 700 6.09 -8.63 10.19
CA CYS A 700 6.46 -8.45 8.78
C CYS A 700 5.71 -7.40 7.95
N THR A 701 5.08 -6.39 8.56
CA THR A 701 4.28 -5.39 7.82
C THR A 701 4.99 -4.71 6.65
N VAL A 702 6.28 -4.38 6.78
CA VAL A 702 7.08 -3.77 5.70
C VAL A 702 7.44 -4.75 4.57
N PHE A 703 7.26 -6.05 4.80
CA PHE A 703 7.51 -7.13 3.84
C PHE A 703 6.24 -7.62 3.14
N LEU A 704 5.06 -7.12 3.54
CA LEU A 704 3.81 -7.54 2.92
C LEU A 704 3.79 -7.20 1.42
N PRO A 705 3.19 -8.05 0.58
CA PRO A 705 2.97 -7.71 -0.81
C PRO A 705 2.04 -6.50 -0.92
N TYR A 706 2.22 -5.73 -1.99
CA TYR A 706 1.32 -4.62 -2.31
C TYR A 706 0.05 -5.13 -2.99
N GLY A 707 -1.07 -4.47 -2.71
CA GLY A 707 -2.22 -4.49 -3.61
C GLY A 707 -1.97 -3.64 -4.86
N ILE A 708 -3.01 -3.46 -5.68
CA ILE A 708 -2.92 -2.65 -6.90
C ILE A 708 -2.80 -1.16 -6.54
N THR A 709 -1.77 -0.47 -7.04
CA THR A 709 -1.65 0.99 -6.93
C THR A 709 -1.60 1.61 -8.32
N ASP A 710 -2.65 2.34 -8.70
CA ASP A 710 -2.80 2.87 -10.06
C ASP A 710 -3.53 4.23 -10.12
N GLY A 711 -3.05 5.13 -10.98
CA GLY A 711 -3.79 6.33 -11.38
C GLY A 711 -4.02 7.38 -10.29
N ASN A 712 -3.25 7.37 -9.20
CA ASN A 712 -3.40 8.34 -8.11
C ASN A 712 -2.77 9.69 -8.47
N VAL A 713 -3.32 10.79 -7.93
CA VAL A 713 -2.85 12.16 -8.16
C VAL A 713 -2.64 12.92 -6.85
N PHE A 714 -1.39 13.24 -6.53
CA PHE A 714 -0.99 13.81 -5.25
C PHE A 714 -0.34 15.19 -5.39
N HIS A 715 -0.69 16.13 -4.51
CA HIS A 715 0.00 17.42 -4.38
C HIS A 715 0.03 17.85 -2.91
N CYS A 716 1.00 17.31 -2.18
CA CYS A 716 1.20 17.57 -0.76
C CYS A 716 2.46 18.37 -0.51
N LYS A 717 2.62 18.89 0.72
CA LYS A 717 3.71 19.81 1.01
C LYS A 717 5.07 19.12 1.10
N GLN A 718 5.15 18.00 1.81
CA GLN A 718 6.42 17.35 2.15
C GLN A 718 6.70 16.10 1.32
N PHE A 719 5.75 15.15 1.25
CA PHE A 719 5.86 13.92 0.48
C PHE A 719 4.54 13.59 -0.24
N GLY A 720 4.62 13.05 -1.45
CA GLY A 720 3.48 12.44 -2.12
C GLY A 720 3.24 11.02 -1.63
N TRP A 721 3.82 10.03 -2.31
CA TRP A 721 3.84 8.63 -1.95
C TRP A 721 5.07 8.31 -1.10
N TYR A 722 4.86 7.84 0.12
CA TYR A 722 5.91 7.73 1.12
C TYR A 722 5.73 6.51 2.06
N PRO A 723 6.23 5.34 1.69
CA PRO A 723 6.51 4.28 2.65
C PRO A 723 7.76 4.61 3.45
N THR A 724 7.73 4.47 4.78
CA THR A 724 8.94 4.66 5.61
C THR A 724 10.04 3.67 5.22
N SER A 725 9.69 2.39 5.08
CA SER A 725 10.50 1.33 4.48
C SER A 725 9.57 0.32 3.80
N SER A 726 10.02 -0.33 2.72
CA SER A 726 9.22 -1.38 2.08
C SER A 726 10.07 -2.37 1.29
N PHE A 727 9.80 -3.67 1.50
CA PHE A 727 10.56 -4.77 0.92
C PHE A 727 9.61 -5.93 0.57
N PRO A 728 8.74 -5.79 -0.43
CA PRO A 728 7.66 -6.74 -0.66
C PRO A 728 8.18 -8.18 -0.87
N ARG A 729 7.60 -9.13 -0.14
CA ARG A 729 7.93 -10.56 -0.19
C ARG A 729 6.67 -11.37 -0.46
N ASP A 730 6.86 -12.63 -0.84
CA ASP A 730 5.77 -13.62 -0.94
C ASP A 730 5.41 -14.13 0.47
N VAL A 731 4.93 -13.20 1.31
CA VAL A 731 4.53 -13.48 2.68
C VAL A 731 3.25 -14.30 2.67
N LYS A 732 3.28 -15.47 3.30
CA LYS A 732 2.11 -16.34 3.39
C LYS A 732 1.16 -15.84 4.48
N GLN A 733 0.04 -15.26 4.05
CA GLN A 733 -1.05 -14.82 4.93
C GLN A 733 -2.24 -15.78 4.85
N ASP A 734 -2.93 -15.98 5.98
CA ASP A 734 -4.20 -16.71 6.02
C ASP A 734 -5.39 -15.83 5.56
N VAL A 735 -6.59 -16.42 5.58
CA VAL A 735 -7.84 -15.73 5.21
C VAL A 735 -8.23 -14.58 6.15
N THR A 736 -7.53 -14.41 7.28
CA THR A 736 -7.71 -13.31 8.23
C THR A 736 -6.61 -12.24 8.12
N GLY A 737 -5.65 -12.43 7.20
CA GLY A 737 -4.52 -11.54 6.98
C GLY A 737 -3.39 -11.74 7.99
N LEU A 738 -3.43 -12.79 8.80
CA LEU A 738 -2.34 -13.15 9.70
C LEU A 738 -1.25 -13.89 8.93
N VAL A 739 0.01 -13.57 9.20
CA VAL A 739 1.15 -14.29 8.64
C VAL A 739 1.20 -15.70 9.24
N GLN A 740 1.12 -16.72 8.39
CA GLN A 740 1.14 -18.14 8.79
C GLN A 740 2.55 -18.66 9.03
N ASP A 741 3.53 -18.13 8.29
CA ASP A 741 4.93 -18.53 8.36
C ASP A 741 5.81 -17.28 8.30
N THR A 742 6.35 -16.89 9.45
CA THR A 742 7.22 -15.70 9.56
C THR A 742 8.56 -15.88 8.88
N SER A 743 8.97 -17.10 8.53
CA SER A 743 10.18 -17.33 7.74
C SER A 743 10.04 -16.76 6.32
N THR A 744 8.81 -16.66 5.81
CA THR A 744 8.50 -16.06 4.49
C THR A 744 8.62 -14.54 4.46
N CYS A 745 8.95 -13.91 5.59
CA CYS A 745 9.27 -12.50 5.64
C CYS A 745 10.74 -12.23 5.31
N ALA A 746 11.58 -13.26 5.42
CA ALA A 746 12.99 -13.14 5.10
C ALA A 746 13.16 -12.90 3.58
N PRO A 747 14.20 -12.14 3.18
CA PRO A 747 14.54 -11.96 1.77
C PRO A 747 14.87 -13.28 1.05
N TYR A 748 15.29 -14.30 1.78
CA TYR A 748 15.67 -15.61 1.24
C TYR A 748 15.05 -16.74 2.05
N ASN A 749 14.69 -17.81 1.36
CA ASN A 749 14.31 -19.06 2.01
C ASN A 749 15.55 -19.68 2.68
N VAL A 750 15.45 -19.95 3.99
CA VAL A 750 16.59 -20.45 4.78
C VAL A 750 17.08 -21.84 4.37
N ASN A 751 16.23 -22.65 3.71
CA ASN A 751 16.55 -24.01 3.31
C ASN A 751 17.02 -24.11 1.85
N THR A 752 16.38 -23.36 0.94
CA THR A 752 16.69 -23.41 -0.50
C THR A 752 17.63 -22.30 -0.95
N ASN A 753 17.79 -21.24 -0.15
CA ASN A 753 18.52 -20.01 -0.50
C ASN A 753 17.92 -19.27 -1.71
N GLU A 754 16.69 -19.60 -2.08
CA GLU A 754 15.94 -18.93 -3.13
C GLU A 754 15.49 -17.56 -2.64
N TYR A 755 15.55 -16.59 -3.54
CA TYR A 755 15.13 -15.22 -3.27
C TYR A 755 13.61 -15.11 -3.23
N ASN A 756 13.07 -14.43 -2.22
CA ASN A 756 11.63 -14.38 -1.91
C ASN A 756 10.99 -13.00 -2.20
N GLY A 757 11.60 -12.19 -3.06
CA GLY A 757 11.04 -10.88 -3.44
C GLY A 757 9.84 -10.99 -4.36
N VAL A 758 8.88 -10.06 -4.19
CA VAL A 758 7.73 -9.90 -5.08
C VAL A 758 7.76 -8.49 -5.65
N GLU A 759 7.64 -8.35 -6.97
CA GLU A 759 7.58 -7.03 -7.60
C GLU A 759 6.28 -6.31 -7.20
N ALA A 760 6.41 -5.08 -6.71
CA ALA A 760 5.30 -4.16 -6.50
C ALA A 760 5.32 -3.06 -7.57
N ILE A 761 4.20 -2.93 -8.29
CA ILE A 761 4.07 -1.96 -9.38
C ILE A 761 3.19 -0.79 -8.93
N ILE A 762 3.74 0.41 -9.04
CA ILE A 762 3.02 1.68 -8.88
C ILE A 762 2.84 2.28 -10.29
N ASP A 763 1.60 2.29 -10.78
CA ASP A 763 1.29 2.64 -12.17
C ASP A 763 0.54 3.97 -12.28
N ASN A 764 0.74 4.68 -13.40
CA ASN A 764 0.09 5.94 -13.77
C ASN A 764 0.01 6.98 -12.64
N HIS A 765 1.01 6.98 -11.77
CA HIS A 765 1.03 7.83 -10.57
C HIS A 765 1.50 9.24 -10.90
N THR A 766 0.78 10.25 -10.41
CA THR A 766 1.12 11.66 -10.66
C THR A 766 1.32 12.41 -9.37
N GLU A 767 2.45 13.11 -9.24
CA GLU A 767 2.70 14.08 -8.17
C GLU A 767 3.06 15.43 -8.77
N TYR A 768 2.53 16.52 -8.22
CA TYR A 768 2.86 17.87 -8.69
C TYR A 768 2.78 18.88 -7.55
N GLY A 769 3.45 20.03 -7.68
CA GLY A 769 3.39 21.09 -6.69
C GLY A 769 4.01 20.71 -5.34
N THR A 770 4.80 19.64 -5.28
CA THR A 770 5.34 19.13 -4.02
C THR A 770 6.55 19.95 -3.58
N SER A 771 6.40 20.67 -2.46
CA SER A 771 7.35 21.71 -2.08
C SER A 771 8.69 21.20 -1.55
N ASP A 772 8.77 19.94 -1.10
CA ASP A 772 9.98 19.35 -0.53
C ASP A 772 10.45 18.11 -1.30
N PHE A 773 9.84 16.95 -1.08
CA PHE A 773 10.24 15.68 -1.67
C PHE A 773 9.04 15.04 -2.36
N GLY A 774 9.17 14.57 -3.60
CA GLY A 774 8.10 13.81 -4.26
C GLY A 774 7.94 12.42 -3.64
N VAL A 775 8.14 11.38 -4.45
CA VAL A 775 8.16 10.00 -3.97
C VAL A 775 9.37 9.81 -3.07
N GLY A 776 9.14 9.25 -1.88
CA GLY A 776 10.23 9.08 -0.92
C GLY A 776 10.15 7.82 -0.08
N SER A 777 11.28 7.47 0.52
CA SER A 777 11.38 6.39 1.51
C SER A 777 12.73 6.48 2.22
N TYR A 778 12.89 5.78 3.34
CA TYR A 778 14.24 5.51 3.81
C TYR A 778 14.85 4.37 2.99
N GLU A 779 14.13 3.25 2.85
CA GLU A 779 14.69 2.03 2.27
C GLU A 779 13.64 1.28 1.46
N LEU A 780 13.99 0.88 0.25
CA LEU A 780 13.08 0.19 -0.66
C LEU A 780 13.75 -1.03 -1.29
N SER A 781 12.96 -2.06 -1.58
CA SER A 781 13.30 -3.01 -2.63
C SER A 781 12.11 -3.42 -3.47
N ASP A 782 12.39 -3.90 -4.69
CA ASP A 782 11.41 -4.59 -5.55
C ASP A 782 10.18 -3.78 -5.92
N ILE A 783 10.33 -2.45 -5.90
CA ILE A 783 9.30 -1.50 -6.33
C ILE A 783 9.68 -0.94 -7.69
N ARG A 784 8.68 -0.93 -8.57
CA ARG A 784 8.74 -0.38 -9.92
C ARG A 784 7.67 0.68 -10.12
N PHE A 785 8.06 1.77 -10.77
CA PHE A 785 7.17 2.84 -11.20
C PHE A 785 6.99 2.77 -12.72
N ARG A 786 5.74 2.78 -13.17
CA ARG A 786 5.37 2.84 -14.60
C ARG A 786 4.55 4.09 -14.89
N ASN A 787 4.87 4.76 -16.00
CA ASN A 787 4.14 5.94 -16.47
C ASN A 787 3.99 7.05 -15.42
N MET A 788 4.92 7.11 -14.47
CA MET A 788 4.86 8.02 -13.33
C MET A 788 5.29 9.42 -13.75
N ARG A 789 4.58 10.44 -13.26
CA ARG A 789 4.89 11.86 -13.50
C ARG A 789 5.07 12.56 -12.18
N ILE A 790 6.24 13.16 -11.94
CA ILE A 790 6.49 13.88 -10.69
C ILE A 790 7.05 15.27 -11.00
N GLU A 791 6.41 16.30 -10.46
CA GLU A 791 7.05 17.58 -10.20
C GLU A 791 7.17 17.83 -8.69
N GLY A 792 8.37 18.20 -8.28
CA GLY A 792 8.63 18.66 -6.93
C GLY A 792 10.00 19.32 -6.80
N ARG A 793 10.32 19.82 -5.60
CA ARG A 793 11.66 20.38 -5.34
C ARG A 793 12.77 19.34 -5.59
N THR A 794 12.61 18.12 -5.10
CA THR A 794 13.25 16.92 -5.67
C THR A 794 12.17 15.90 -5.97
N ALA A 795 12.15 15.37 -7.19
CA ALA A 795 11.12 14.42 -7.60
C ALA A 795 11.22 13.08 -6.83
N LEU A 796 12.43 12.69 -6.42
CA LEU A 796 12.70 11.46 -5.67
C LEU A 796 13.52 11.76 -4.42
N TYR A 797 13.29 10.99 -3.34
CA TYR A 797 14.09 11.07 -2.12
C TYR A 797 14.19 9.73 -1.38
N PHE A 798 15.31 9.03 -1.53
CA PHE A 798 15.53 7.74 -0.89
C PHE A 798 16.92 7.65 -0.23
N LYS A 799 17.11 6.75 0.75
CA LYS A 799 18.44 6.45 1.28
C LYS A 799 19.07 5.24 0.60
N THR A 800 18.29 4.17 0.43
CA THR A 800 18.76 2.90 -0.14
C THR A 800 17.68 2.29 -1.03
N TYR A 801 18.09 1.74 -2.18
CA TYR A 801 17.23 0.92 -3.03
C TYR A 801 17.95 -0.37 -3.38
N TRP A 802 17.20 -1.47 -3.44
CA TRP A 802 17.70 -2.75 -3.91
C TRP A 802 16.71 -3.44 -4.81
N ARG A 803 17.21 -4.31 -5.66
CA ARG A 803 16.41 -4.93 -6.71
C ARG A 803 16.77 -6.41 -6.84
N GLY A 804 15.77 -7.26 -6.75
CA GLY A 804 15.85 -8.68 -7.10
C GLY A 804 15.97 -8.92 -8.60
N ALA A 805 16.35 -10.15 -8.97
CA ALA A 805 16.57 -10.54 -10.37
C ALA A 805 15.30 -10.42 -11.24
N ASP A 806 14.13 -10.66 -10.64
CA ASP A 806 12.84 -10.70 -11.33
C ASP A 806 12.07 -9.36 -11.30
N THR A 807 12.60 -8.37 -10.59
CA THR A 807 12.03 -7.01 -10.57
C THR A 807 12.44 -6.28 -11.85
N GLY A 808 11.54 -5.53 -12.49
CA GLY A 808 11.83 -4.73 -13.68
C GLY A 808 12.65 -3.47 -13.40
N ALA A 809 12.72 -2.58 -14.39
CA ALA A 809 13.36 -1.27 -14.22
C ALA A 809 12.63 -0.44 -13.16
N PHE A 810 13.38 0.33 -12.35
CA PHE A 810 12.80 1.17 -11.30
C PHE A 810 11.81 2.19 -11.87
N CYS A 811 12.15 2.81 -13.00
CA CYS A 811 11.25 3.67 -13.77
C CYS A 811 11.10 3.13 -15.20
N ASP A 812 9.87 3.00 -15.68
CA ASP A 812 9.53 2.66 -17.07
C ASP A 812 8.52 3.69 -17.62
N GLY A 813 8.96 4.55 -18.53
CA GLY A 813 8.11 5.59 -19.13
C GLY A 813 7.78 6.75 -18.20
N CYS A 814 8.66 7.07 -17.25
CA CYS A 814 8.43 8.12 -16.25
C CYS A 814 8.82 9.53 -16.74
N GLU A 815 8.34 10.56 -16.07
CA GLU A 815 8.71 11.96 -16.28
C GLU A 815 8.99 12.61 -14.93
N LEU A 816 10.25 13.00 -14.66
CA LEU A 816 10.68 13.52 -13.36
C LEU A 816 11.24 14.94 -13.50
N ILE A 817 10.52 15.89 -12.91
CA ILE A 817 10.83 17.31 -12.90
C ILE A 817 11.29 17.70 -11.50
N SER A 818 12.55 18.12 -11.39
CA SER A 818 13.14 18.59 -10.12
C SER A 818 13.59 20.04 -10.21
N ASN A 819 13.74 20.71 -9.07
CA ASN A 819 14.32 22.05 -9.01
C ASN A 819 15.78 22.02 -9.52
N PRO A 820 16.20 22.87 -10.48
CA PRO A 820 17.57 22.86 -11.02
C PRO A 820 18.68 23.22 -10.03
N GLY A 821 18.34 23.78 -8.86
CA GLY A 821 19.27 24.08 -7.77
C GLY A 821 19.45 22.94 -6.77
N VAL A 822 18.53 21.96 -6.74
CA VAL A 822 18.60 20.77 -5.86
C VAL A 822 18.93 19.52 -6.66
N GLY A 823 18.31 19.37 -7.83
CA GLY A 823 18.42 18.17 -8.67
C GLY A 823 17.58 17.00 -8.17
N LEU A 824 17.72 15.88 -8.87
CA LEU A 824 17.17 14.57 -8.52
C LEU A 824 18.14 13.85 -7.58
N ASN A 825 17.71 13.66 -6.34
CA ASN A 825 18.50 13.03 -5.30
C ASN A 825 18.35 11.50 -5.33
N LEU A 826 19.31 10.81 -5.93
CA LEU A 826 19.27 9.35 -6.01
C LEU A 826 20.01 8.68 -4.83
N PRO A 827 19.52 7.50 -4.38
CA PRO A 827 20.03 6.82 -3.19
C PRO A 827 21.40 6.18 -3.43
N GLY A 828 22.28 6.25 -2.44
CA GLY A 828 23.51 5.45 -2.42
C GLY A 828 23.28 4.00 -2.01
N GLY A 829 24.39 3.33 -1.67
CA GLY A 829 24.43 1.92 -1.25
C GLY A 829 24.57 0.93 -2.38
N ASP A 830 24.12 -0.32 -2.19
CA ASP A 830 24.16 -1.41 -3.18
C ASP A 830 23.06 -1.27 -4.28
N ALA A 831 22.74 -0.04 -4.67
CA ALA A 831 21.66 0.28 -5.60
C ALA A 831 22.02 -0.04 -7.06
N MET A 832 21.21 -0.87 -7.72
CA MET A 832 21.12 -0.96 -9.18
C MET A 832 19.78 -0.35 -9.61
N MET A 833 19.80 0.85 -10.16
CA MET A 833 18.58 1.57 -10.56
C MET A 833 18.57 1.80 -12.07
N GLU A 834 17.50 1.34 -12.71
CA GLU A 834 17.27 1.54 -14.13
C GLU A 834 16.12 2.51 -14.37
N PHE A 835 16.39 3.50 -15.22
CA PHE A 835 15.46 4.50 -15.71
C PHE A 835 15.32 4.30 -17.21
N LYS A 836 14.22 3.67 -17.61
CA LYS A 836 13.93 3.37 -19.00
C LYS A 836 12.87 4.30 -19.54
N ASP A 837 13.14 4.84 -20.71
CA ASP A 837 12.26 5.78 -21.41
C ASP A 837 11.81 6.93 -20.49
N THR A 838 12.71 7.33 -19.58
CA THR A 838 12.42 8.29 -18.51
C THR A 838 12.85 9.69 -18.96
N LYS A 839 11.90 10.62 -18.97
CA LYS A 839 12.15 12.03 -19.24
C LYS A 839 12.63 12.76 -18.00
N LEU A 840 13.69 13.55 -18.15
CA LEU A 840 14.31 14.34 -17.08
C LEU A 840 14.46 15.81 -17.49
N PRO A 841 13.35 16.52 -17.75
CA PRO A 841 13.42 17.85 -18.33
C PRO A 841 14.03 18.86 -17.37
N ASN A 842 15.14 19.48 -17.78
CA ASN A 842 15.89 20.47 -16.97
C ASN A 842 16.30 19.94 -15.58
N THR A 843 16.41 18.61 -15.42
CA THR A 843 16.70 17.95 -14.15
C THR A 843 18.19 17.61 -14.05
N LYS A 844 18.86 18.20 -13.07
CA LYS A 844 20.22 17.80 -12.70
C LYS A 844 20.21 16.54 -11.85
N LEU A 845 21.18 15.65 -11.99
CA LEU A 845 21.33 14.50 -11.10
C LEU A 845 22.25 14.83 -9.93
N SER A 846 21.87 14.42 -8.71
CA SER A 846 22.66 14.55 -7.48
C SER A 846 22.98 13.14 -6.96
N LEU A 847 24.26 12.75 -7.09
CA LEU A 847 24.72 11.36 -6.99
C LEU A 847 25.95 11.17 -6.09
N PRO A 848 25.88 10.29 -5.07
CA PRO A 848 24.68 9.90 -4.35
C PRO A 848 24.28 11.04 -3.40
N HIS A 849 22.99 11.32 -3.22
CA HIS A 849 22.57 12.33 -2.24
C HIS A 849 22.65 11.79 -0.79
N HIS A 850 22.56 10.47 -0.61
CA HIS A 850 22.67 9.81 0.69
C HIS A 850 23.43 8.49 0.59
N GLY A 851 24.54 8.37 1.33
CA GLY A 851 25.26 7.09 1.48
C GLY A 851 25.67 6.74 2.92
N TYR A 852 25.39 7.64 3.87
CA TYR A 852 26.26 7.74 5.05
C TYR A 852 25.76 7.08 6.33
N VAL A 853 24.60 6.43 6.38
CA VAL A 853 24.10 5.85 7.65
C VAL A 853 23.34 4.53 7.50
N ASN A 854 22.73 4.26 6.34
CA ASN A 854 21.72 3.19 6.21
C ASN A 854 21.87 2.31 4.94
N GLY A 855 23.07 2.12 4.34
CA GLY A 855 23.14 1.68 2.92
C GLY A 855 24.15 0.62 2.48
N GLY A 856 24.85 -0.11 3.34
CA GLY A 856 25.88 -1.07 2.88
C GLY A 856 27.08 -0.39 2.21
N LEU A 857 27.78 -1.09 1.30
CA LEU A 857 28.90 -0.51 0.53
C LEU A 857 28.35 0.56 -0.44
N LEU A 858 29.01 1.72 -0.55
CA LEU A 858 28.63 2.77 -1.52
C LEU A 858 29.06 2.42 -2.94
N ALA A 859 28.35 1.44 -3.50
CA ALA A 859 28.65 0.79 -4.77
C ALA A 859 27.42 0.76 -5.70
N SER A 860 26.97 1.95 -6.12
CA SER A 860 25.72 2.13 -6.88
C SER A 860 25.94 2.19 -8.40
N GLN A 861 25.03 1.59 -9.15
CA GLN A 861 24.95 1.66 -10.60
C GLN A 861 23.61 2.24 -11.03
N TYR A 862 23.67 3.29 -11.85
CA TYR A 862 22.50 3.92 -12.46
C TYR A 862 22.55 3.72 -13.96
N VAL A 863 21.42 3.34 -14.56
CA VAL A 863 21.33 3.12 -16.00
C VAL A 863 20.15 3.89 -16.56
N PHE A 864 20.42 4.74 -17.54
CA PHE A 864 19.43 5.51 -18.29
C PHE A 864 19.40 5.02 -19.72
N SER A 865 18.21 4.68 -20.21
CA SER A 865 17.97 4.21 -21.57
C SER A 865 16.77 4.92 -22.21
N GLY A 866 16.69 4.92 -23.54
CA GLY A 866 15.69 5.66 -24.31
C GLY A 866 16.19 7.05 -24.70
N ASP A 867 15.32 8.07 -24.59
CA ASP A 867 15.70 9.46 -24.81
C ASP A 867 16.53 10.00 -23.63
N THR A 868 17.84 10.12 -23.85
CA THR A 868 18.79 10.57 -22.82
C THR A 868 19.15 12.05 -22.92
N SER A 869 18.46 12.82 -23.78
CA SER A 869 18.81 14.23 -24.03
C SER A 869 18.65 15.16 -22.81
N GLY A 870 17.88 14.74 -21.80
CA GLY A 870 17.68 15.47 -20.54
C GLY A 870 18.64 15.14 -19.39
N VAL A 871 19.60 14.22 -19.58
CA VAL A 871 20.50 13.80 -18.49
C VAL A 871 21.66 14.79 -18.32
N ASP A 872 21.55 15.70 -17.33
CA ASP A 872 22.65 16.58 -16.90
C ASP A 872 23.33 16.04 -15.63
N LEU A 873 24.58 15.59 -15.78
CA LEU A 873 25.36 14.98 -14.70
C LEU A 873 26.22 16.03 -14.01
N LYS A 874 25.95 16.28 -12.73
CA LYS A 874 26.87 16.99 -11.83
C LYS A 874 27.12 16.12 -10.60
N ALA A 875 28.40 15.91 -10.26
CA ALA A 875 28.69 15.35 -8.94
C ALA A 875 28.38 16.42 -7.89
N PHE A 876 27.57 16.10 -6.89
CA PHE A 876 27.32 17.00 -5.79
C PHE A 876 28.53 17.01 -4.85
N ASP A 877 28.78 18.14 -4.19
CA ASP A 877 29.91 18.33 -3.29
C ASP A 877 29.77 17.42 -2.06
N THR A 878 30.45 16.29 -2.11
CA THR A 878 30.56 15.30 -1.05
C THR A 878 31.70 15.67 -0.11
N GLU A 879 31.70 16.89 0.44
CA GLU A 879 32.72 17.32 1.42
C GLU A 879 32.79 16.29 2.57
N GLY A 880 33.82 15.44 2.55
CA GLY A 880 34.09 14.42 3.57
C GLY A 880 33.57 13.01 3.30
N GLU A 881 33.02 12.69 2.11
CA GLU A 881 32.47 11.35 1.83
C GLU A 881 33.43 10.41 1.06
N ASN A 882 33.70 9.22 1.61
CA ASN A 882 34.48 8.17 0.92
C ASN A 882 33.57 7.37 -0.03
N ILE A 883 33.30 7.91 -1.22
CA ILE A 883 32.63 7.16 -2.31
C ILE A 883 33.49 5.95 -2.69
N VAL A 884 32.87 4.79 -2.88
CA VAL A 884 33.59 3.54 -3.15
C VAL A 884 33.54 3.17 -4.63
N ALA A 885 32.35 2.97 -5.23
CA ALA A 885 32.25 2.63 -6.66
C ALA A 885 30.91 3.09 -7.28
N ILE A 886 30.90 4.24 -7.96
CA ILE A 886 29.67 4.74 -8.60
C ILE A 886 29.84 4.82 -10.12
N ILE A 887 28.86 4.26 -10.83
CA ILE A 887 28.81 4.28 -12.29
C ILE A 887 27.44 4.78 -12.72
N VAL A 888 27.40 5.76 -13.62
CA VAL A 888 26.19 6.17 -14.33
C VAL A 888 26.34 5.81 -15.79
N THR A 889 25.41 5.05 -16.32
CA THR A 889 25.38 4.63 -17.72
C THR A 889 24.25 5.36 -18.42
N VAL A 890 24.56 6.06 -19.51
CA VAL A 890 23.59 6.81 -20.32
C VAL A 890 23.75 6.34 -21.76
N GLY A 891 22.79 5.54 -22.25
CA GLY A 891 22.99 4.77 -23.48
C GLY A 891 24.23 3.87 -23.36
N ASP A 892 25.19 4.00 -24.27
CA ASP A 892 26.46 3.25 -24.24
C ASP A 892 27.61 4.00 -23.56
N THR A 893 27.34 5.18 -22.98
CA THR A 893 28.36 6.03 -22.35
C THR A 893 28.38 5.79 -20.85
N ASN A 894 29.57 5.55 -20.30
CA ASN A 894 29.78 5.41 -18.86
C ASN A 894 30.33 6.70 -18.28
N HIS A 895 29.80 7.12 -17.14
CA HIS A 895 30.26 8.25 -16.37
C HIS A 895 30.68 7.79 -14.98
N ILE A 896 31.90 8.14 -14.58
CA ILE A 896 32.51 7.75 -13.31
C ILE A 896 32.76 9.02 -12.50
N LEU A 897 32.26 9.07 -11.27
CA LEU A 897 32.49 10.20 -10.36
C LEU A 897 33.94 10.17 -9.83
N ARG A 898 34.57 11.33 -9.64
CA ARG A 898 35.99 11.50 -9.30
C ARG A 898 36.45 10.72 -8.07
N GLN A 899 35.59 10.60 -7.06
CA GLN A 899 35.91 9.87 -5.83
C GLN A 899 35.68 8.35 -5.96
N SER A 900 35.10 7.87 -7.07
CA SER A 900 34.90 6.43 -7.30
C SER A 900 36.23 5.73 -7.51
N ARG A 901 36.39 4.57 -6.87
CA ARG A 901 37.54 3.69 -7.05
C ARG A 901 37.39 2.93 -8.35
N VAL A 902 38.45 2.93 -9.14
CA VAL A 902 38.52 2.32 -10.48
C VAL A 902 39.78 1.47 -10.56
N ALA A 903 39.68 0.27 -11.11
CA ALA A 903 40.80 -0.68 -11.17
C ALA A 903 41.54 -0.66 -12.52
N PHE A 904 41.51 0.47 -13.24
CA PHE A 904 42.24 0.68 -14.50
C PHE A 904 42.67 2.16 -14.58
N SER A 905 43.75 2.43 -15.32
CA SER A 905 44.37 3.77 -15.38
C SER A 905 44.55 4.31 -16.81
N ASN A 906 44.25 3.52 -17.84
CA ASN A 906 44.50 3.84 -19.24
C ASN A 906 43.38 4.70 -19.88
N PHE A 907 42.82 5.67 -19.15
CA PHE A 907 41.65 6.45 -19.57
C PHE A 907 41.80 7.13 -20.93
N ALA A 908 42.97 7.70 -21.22
CA ALA A 908 43.22 8.37 -22.49
C ALA A 908 43.18 7.42 -23.70
N SER A 909 43.66 6.18 -23.55
CA SER A 909 43.59 5.18 -24.62
C SER A 909 42.19 4.59 -24.82
N LEU A 910 41.30 4.78 -23.84
CA LEU A 910 39.89 4.38 -23.90
C LEU A 910 38.99 5.49 -24.44
N GLY A 911 39.56 6.59 -24.94
CA GLY A 911 38.80 7.73 -25.42
C GLY A 911 38.02 8.45 -24.31
N CYS A 912 38.36 8.23 -23.03
CA CYS A 912 37.67 8.91 -21.94
C CYS A 912 38.08 10.38 -21.90
N SER A 913 37.10 11.27 -21.97
CA SER A 913 37.27 12.72 -21.97
C SER A 913 36.90 13.32 -20.61
N ASN A 914 37.18 14.62 -20.45
CA ASN A 914 36.92 15.37 -19.22
C ASN A 914 37.64 14.75 -18.01
N GLN A 915 38.97 14.64 -18.08
CA GLN A 915 39.83 14.22 -16.95
C GLN A 915 39.78 15.25 -15.80
N PHE A 916 38.60 15.40 -15.18
CA PHE A 916 38.28 16.24 -14.04
C PHE A 916 38.56 17.75 -14.22
N GLN A 917 38.46 18.26 -15.45
CA GLN A 917 38.79 19.65 -15.77
C GLN A 917 37.73 20.66 -15.31
N ASP A 918 36.43 20.30 -15.28
CA ASP A 918 35.36 21.27 -14.95
C ASP A 918 34.26 20.85 -13.96
N ASP A 919 34.06 19.57 -13.59
CA ASP A 919 33.06 19.18 -12.56
C ASP A 919 33.09 17.66 -12.27
N GLN A 920 34.12 17.15 -11.57
CA GLN A 920 34.08 15.88 -10.82
C GLN A 920 33.66 14.56 -11.57
N VAL A 921 33.53 14.51 -12.91
CA VAL A 921 33.06 13.32 -13.65
C VAL A 921 33.99 12.98 -14.83
N LEU A 922 34.41 11.72 -14.91
CA LEU A 922 35.10 11.14 -16.05
C LEU A 922 34.08 10.49 -16.99
N THR A 923 34.13 10.82 -18.29
CA THR A 923 33.19 10.29 -19.29
C THR A 923 33.90 9.37 -20.25
N CYS A 924 33.39 8.15 -20.42
CA CYS A 924 33.97 7.11 -21.26
C CYS A 924 32.91 6.60 -22.24
N GLY A 925 33.15 6.79 -23.55
CA GLY A 925 32.25 6.30 -24.60
C GLY A 925 32.26 4.77 -24.75
N ALA A 926 31.52 4.27 -25.73
CA ALA A 926 31.34 2.83 -26.00
C ALA A 926 32.67 2.06 -26.16
N GLU A 927 33.72 2.71 -26.67
CA GLU A 927 35.05 2.13 -26.87
C GLU A 927 35.73 1.65 -25.58
N ALA A 928 35.38 2.25 -24.44
CA ALA A 928 35.89 1.83 -23.13
C ALA A 928 35.34 0.45 -22.73
N GLY A 929 34.27 -0.02 -23.38
CA GLY A 929 33.55 -1.24 -23.05
C GLY A 929 32.67 -1.08 -21.81
N LYS A 930 31.91 -2.14 -21.51
CA LYS A 930 30.98 -2.15 -20.39
C LYS A 930 31.73 -2.19 -19.06
N MET A 931 31.23 -1.44 -18.08
CA MET A 931 31.80 -1.35 -16.73
C MET A 931 30.80 -1.84 -15.70
N ARG A 932 31.30 -2.42 -14.60
CA ARG A 932 30.49 -2.91 -13.49
C ARG A 932 31.20 -2.69 -12.14
N PRO A 933 30.46 -2.44 -11.06
CA PRO A 933 31.04 -2.49 -9.73
C PRO A 933 31.37 -3.94 -9.36
N LEU A 934 32.60 -4.19 -8.91
CA LEU A 934 33.00 -5.43 -8.24
C LEU A 934 33.06 -5.13 -6.74
N LYS A 935 32.39 -5.96 -5.95
CA LYS A 935 32.28 -5.84 -4.50
C LYS A 935 32.85 -7.11 -3.85
N LEU A 936 33.62 -6.92 -2.79
CA LEU A 936 34.26 -7.97 -2.02
C LEU A 936 33.90 -7.73 -0.55
N TYR A 937 33.28 -8.69 0.11
CA TYR A 937 32.92 -8.61 1.53
C TYR A 937 33.88 -9.46 2.35
N GLY A 938 34.33 -8.97 3.50
CA GLY A 938 35.32 -9.64 4.34
C GLY A 938 35.50 -8.96 5.69
N SER A 939 36.17 -9.64 6.62
CA SER A 939 36.24 -9.25 8.04
C SER A 939 37.48 -8.43 8.43
N GLY A 940 38.41 -8.22 7.49
CA GLY A 940 39.72 -7.66 7.78
C GLY A 940 39.89 -6.19 7.39
N PRO A 941 40.50 -5.34 8.25
CA PRO A 941 40.67 -3.92 7.96
C PRO A 941 41.82 -3.63 7.01
N ASN A 942 42.64 -4.62 6.64
CA ASN A 942 43.87 -4.37 5.91
C ASN A 942 43.58 -4.09 4.42
N PRO A 943 44.36 -3.21 3.77
CA PRO A 943 44.20 -2.94 2.35
C PRO A 943 44.46 -4.19 1.49
N ILE A 944 43.76 -4.28 0.35
CA ILE A 944 44.01 -5.30 -0.67
C ILE A 944 44.82 -4.75 -1.82
N SER A 945 45.60 -5.61 -2.46
CA SER A 945 46.25 -5.33 -3.75
C SER A 945 45.43 -5.96 -4.88
N VAL A 946 45.08 -5.16 -5.87
CA VAL A 946 44.30 -5.57 -7.04
C VAL A 946 45.11 -5.34 -8.30
N SER A 947 45.56 -6.42 -8.92
CA SER A 947 46.21 -6.39 -10.23
C SER A 947 45.20 -6.68 -11.33
N VAL A 948 45.13 -5.83 -12.33
CA VAL A 948 44.16 -5.91 -13.42
C VAL A 948 44.90 -5.98 -14.75
N LYS A 949 44.54 -6.98 -15.55
CA LYS A 949 44.89 -7.08 -16.97
C LYS A 949 43.62 -6.90 -17.80
N ASN A 950 43.54 -5.79 -18.52
CA ASN A 950 42.39 -5.44 -19.35
C ASN A 950 42.40 -6.19 -20.70
N ILE A 951 41.26 -6.18 -21.39
CA ILE A 951 41.09 -6.78 -22.73
C ILE A 951 42.00 -6.18 -23.81
N ASP A 952 42.43 -4.93 -23.63
CA ASP A 952 43.38 -4.23 -24.51
C ASP A 952 44.85 -4.59 -24.22
N GLY A 953 45.08 -5.50 -23.26
CA GLY A 953 46.41 -5.93 -22.83
C GLY A 953 47.08 -5.00 -21.83
N SER A 954 46.46 -3.86 -21.47
CA SER A 954 47.01 -2.97 -20.44
C SER A 954 46.95 -3.64 -19.06
N GLU A 955 47.99 -3.41 -18.27
CA GLU A 955 48.11 -3.95 -16.90
C GLU A 955 48.25 -2.80 -15.90
N SER A 956 47.61 -2.92 -14.74
CA SER A 956 47.69 -1.95 -13.65
C SER A 956 47.54 -2.63 -12.29
N THR A 957 48.10 -2.03 -11.25
CA THR A 957 47.99 -2.51 -9.87
C THR A 957 47.51 -1.37 -8.98
N HIS A 958 46.52 -1.67 -8.13
CA HIS A 958 45.85 -0.71 -7.25
C HIS A 958 45.83 -1.23 -5.82
N ILE A 959 45.82 -0.32 -4.86
CA ILE A 959 45.63 -0.63 -3.44
C ILE A 959 44.29 -0.03 -3.03
N PHE A 960 43.40 -0.84 -2.46
CA PHE A 960 42.11 -0.39 -1.97
C PHE A 960 41.99 -0.59 -0.47
N GLU A 961 41.64 0.49 0.22
CA GLU A 961 41.40 0.52 1.66
C GLU A 961 40.07 -0.14 2.03
N PHE A 962 40.00 -0.80 3.17
CA PHE A 962 38.76 -1.39 3.66
C PHE A 962 37.71 -0.31 3.94
N TYR A 963 36.47 -0.55 3.52
CA TYR A 963 35.32 0.28 3.84
C TYR A 963 34.47 -0.42 4.89
N ASN A 964 34.50 0.09 6.12
CA ASN A 964 33.69 -0.43 7.22
C ASN A 964 32.51 0.50 7.51
N LYS A 965 31.28 0.04 7.27
CA LYS A 965 30.09 0.80 7.70
C LYS A 965 28.87 -0.08 7.94
N ALA A 966 28.52 -0.25 9.21
CA ALA A 966 27.27 -0.86 9.62
C ALA A 966 26.10 0.12 9.45
N SER A 967 24.96 -0.36 8.97
CA SER A 967 23.66 0.32 9.00
C SER A 967 22.94 0.05 10.33
N SER A 968 22.22 1.01 10.89
CA SER A 968 21.42 0.79 12.10
C SER A 968 20.21 -0.13 11.87
N ASN A 969 19.80 -0.35 10.62
CA ASN A 969 18.55 -1.05 10.25
C ASN A 969 18.75 -2.50 9.80
N MET A 970 19.97 -3.03 9.90
CA MET A 970 20.32 -4.38 9.43
C MET A 970 19.54 -5.51 10.11
N LEU A 971 19.09 -5.27 11.35
CA LEU A 971 18.29 -6.22 12.13
C LEU A 971 16.92 -6.52 11.49
N LEU A 972 16.45 -5.70 10.54
CA LEU A 972 15.22 -5.98 9.81
C LEU A 972 15.34 -7.18 8.88
N PHE A 973 16.55 -7.55 8.48
CA PHE A 973 16.80 -8.58 7.46
C PHE A 973 17.26 -9.92 8.02
N THR A 974 17.46 -10.02 9.34
CA THR A 974 18.15 -11.15 9.93
C THR A 974 17.47 -11.72 11.16
N ASN A 975 17.50 -13.05 11.28
CA ASN A 975 17.07 -13.77 12.49
C ASN A 975 18.18 -13.78 13.56
N GLY A 976 18.82 -12.63 13.81
CA GLY A 976 19.91 -12.50 14.79
C GLY A 976 21.32 -12.68 14.25
N ASP A 977 21.49 -13.19 13.03
CA ASP A 977 22.78 -13.18 12.34
C ASP A 977 23.10 -11.78 11.81
N LEU A 978 24.30 -11.26 12.05
CA LEU A 978 24.71 -9.97 11.49
C LEU A 978 25.32 -10.20 10.11
N PRO A 979 24.79 -9.61 9.02
CA PRO A 979 25.39 -9.70 7.70
C PRO A 979 26.87 -9.34 7.74
N ILE A 980 27.63 -9.91 6.81
CA ILE A 980 29.06 -9.63 6.73
C ILE A 980 29.21 -8.21 6.19
N TYR A 981 29.49 -7.26 7.10
CA TYR A 981 29.53 -5.85 6.74
C TYR A 981 30.91 -5.38 6.33
N GLY A 982 30.88 -4.45 5.39
CA GLY A 982 32.08 -3.80 4.91
C GLY A 982 32.89 -4.69 3.98
N GLY A 983 33.89 -4.08 3.38
CA GLY A 983 34.61 -4.70 2.31
C GLY A 983 35.25 -3.70 1.38
N PHE A 984 35.39 -4.11 0.13
CA PHE A 984 36.02 -3.34 -0.92
C PHE A 984 35.04 -3.27 -2.09
N ALA A 985 34.87 -2.09 -2.68
CA ALA A 985 34.24 -1.98 -3.98
C ALA A 985 35.07 -1.11 -4.91
N PHE A 986 35.02 -1.42 -6.19
CA PHE A 986 35.70 -0.66 -7.24
C PHE A 986 35.11 -1.03 -8.60
N VAL A 987 35.30 -0.15 -9.58
CA VAL A 987 34.82 -0.35 -10.95
C VAL A 987 35.83 -1.17 -11.75
N VAL A 988 35.34 -2.20 -12.44
CA VAL A 988 36.11 -3.02 -13.38
C VAL A 988 35.48 -3.03 -14.77
N ARG A 989 36.27 -3.35 -15.79
CA ARG A 989 35.84 -3.50 -17.19
C ARG A 989 35.46 -4.95 -17.49
N ALA A 990 34.43 -5.12 -18.32
CA ALA A 990 34.09 -6.43 -18.89
C ALA A 990 35.30 -7.05 -19.62
N GLY A 991 35.47 -8.35 -19.44
CA GLY A 991 36.54 -9.17 -20.02
C GLY A 991 37.90 -9.05 -19.34
N ALA A 992 38.06 -8.18 -18.33
CA ALA A 992 39.32 -8.05 -17.61
C ALA A 992 39.65 -9.29 -16.77
N THR A 993 40.95 -9.55 -16.60
CA THR A 993 41.47 -10.49 -15.60
C THR A 993 41.87 -9.71 -14.34
N ILE A 994 41.27 -10.04 -13.21
CA ILE A 994 41.43 -9.39 -11.92
C ILE A 994 42.10 -10.38 -10.96
N THR A 995 43.24 -10.00 -10.39
CA THR A 995 43.96 -10.77 -9.37
C THR A 995 43.97 -9.98 -8.07
N ILE A 996 43.26 -10.49 -7.07
CA ILE A 996 43.16 -9.92 -5.74
C ILE A 996 44.15 -10.64 -4.83
N THR A 997 45.00 -9.87 -4.15
CA THR A 997 45.84 -10.36 -3.06
C THR A 997 45.40 -9.67 -1.78
N SER A 998 44.90 -10.46 -0.83
CA SER A 998 44.38 -9.98 0.45
C SER A 998 45.14 -10.62 1.61
N PRO A 999 45.60 -9.85 2.60
CA PRO A 999 46.15 -10.41 3.84
C PRO A 999 45.07 -11.03 4.73
N ASP A 1000 43.81 -10.62 4.54
CA ASP A 1000 42.64 -11.09 5.28
C ASP A 1000 41.76 -11.98 4.40
N ASP A 1001 40.80 -12.68 5.02
CA ASP A 1001 39.88 -13.55 4.29
C ASP A 1001 38.80 -12.75 3.54
N ILE A 1002 38.35 -13.30 2.39
CA ILE A 1002 37.26 -12.73 1.59
C ILE A 1002 36.08 -13.66 1.68
N SER A 1003 35.03 -13.21 2.35
CA SER A 1003 33.86 -13.99 2.72
C SER A 1003 32.79 -14.09 1.61
N ALA A 1004 32.76 -13.14 0.68
CA ALA A 1004 31.80 -13.11 -0.43
C ALA A 1004 32.20 -12.10 -1.51
N ILE A 1005 31.69 -12.31 -2.74
CA ILE A 1005 31.97 -11.48 -3.92
C ILE A 1005 30.66 -11.23 -4.68
N ASP A 1006 30.43 -9.99 -5.10
CA ASP A 1006 29.31 -9.59 -5.97
C ASP A 1006 29.84 -8.80 -7.18
N PHE A 1007 29.45 -9.19 -8.40
CA PHE A 1007 29.92 -8.57 -9.63
C PHE A 1007 28.77 -7.94 -10.43
N GLY A 1008 28.26 -6.81 -9.94
CA GLY A 1008 27.19 -6.05 -10.60
C GLY A 1008 25.95 -6.90 -10.91
N HIS A 1009 24.89 -6.27 -11.42
CA HIS A 1009 23.69 -6.99 -11.80
C HIS A 1009 23.41 -6.81 -13.29
N THR A 1010 22.84 -7.84 -13.90
CA THR A 1010 22.29 -7.74 -15.24
C THR A 1010 20.93 -7.04 -15.12
N GLY A 1011 20.88 -5.76 -15.50
CA GLY A 1011 19.63 -4.99 -15.50
C GLY A 1011 18.56 -5.60 -16.42
N TRP A 1012 17.27 -5.27 -16.20
CA TRP A 1012 16.15 -5.74 -17.02
C TRP A 1012 16.28 -5.29 -18.48
N HIS A 1013 16.82 -4.08 -18.72
CA HIS A 1013 17.12 -3.61 -20.07
C HIS A 1013 18.40 -4.21 -20.66
N LEU A 1014 19.20 -4.81 -19.79
CA LEU A 1014 20.50 -5.36 -20.07
C LEU A 1014 20.47 -6.89 -20.03
N LEU A 1015 19.31 -7.55 -20.11
CA LEU A 1015 19.19 -9.02 -20.02
C LEU A 1015 20.02 -9.74 -21.09
N ASN A 1016 20.27 -9.11 -22.24
CA ASN A 1016 21.15 -9.63 -23.30
C ASN A 1016 22.62 -9.17 -23.16
N ASP A 1017 22.91 -8.38 -22.13
CA ASP A 1017 24.19 -7.72 -21.86
C ASP A 1017 24.90 -8.31 -20.65
N VAL A 1018 24.83 -9.63 -20.53
CA VAL A 1018 25.64 -10.38 -19.57
C VAL A 1018 27.11 -10.15 -19.89
N VAL A 1019 27.85 -9.64 -18.91
CA VAL A 1019 29.30 -9.45 -19.03
C VAL A 1019 30.03 -10.28 -18.00
N SER A 1020 31.29 -10.61 -18.28
CA SER A 1020 32.11 -11.45 -17.43
C SER A 1020 33.49 -10.86 -17.14
N ILE A 1021 34.12 -11.29 -16.06
CA ILE A 1021 35.54 -11.07 -15.75
C ILE A 1021 36.21 -12.42 -15.43
N THR A 1022 37.53 -12.49 -15.56
CA THR A 1022 38.31 -13.59 -14.98
C THR A 1022 38.86 -13.15 -13.63
N LEU A 1023 38.65 -13.93 -12.58
CA LEU A 1023 38.98 -13.60 -11.21
C LEU A 1023 39.99 -14.61 -10.63
N ASN A 1024 41.01 -14.08 -9.99
CA ASN A 1024 41.94 -14.82 -9.14
C ASN A 1024 41.94 -14.17 -7.76
N VAL A 1025 41.81 -14.97 -6.70
CA VAL A 1025 41.85 -14.50 -5.31
C VAL A 1025 42.93 -15.27 -4.58
N ILE A 1026 43.83 -14.53 -3.94
CA ILE A 1026 44.88 -15.04 -3.06
C ILE A 1026 44.68 -14.33 -1.72
N ALA A 1027 43.87 -14.95 -0.85
CA ALA A 1027 43.55 -14.46 0.49
C ALA A 1027 44.02 -15.44 1.56
N ALA A 1028 43.93 -15.06 2.84
CA ALA A 1028 44.44 -15.85 3.97
C ALA A 1028 43.95 -17.31 3.96
N ASN A 1029 42.65 -17.52 3.74
CA ASN A 1029 42.02 -18.85 3.69
C ASN A 1029 41.23 -19.11 2.39
N THR A 1030 41.13 -18.11 1.52
CA THR A 1030 40.38 -18.19 0.26
C THR A 1030 41.33 -18.15 -0.93
N GLN A 1031 41.34 -19.21 -1.73
CA GLN A 1031 42.15 -19.28 -2.95
C GLN A 1031 41.29 -19.66 -4.14
N VAL A 1032 41.19 -18.74 -5.11
CA VAL A 1032 40.41 -18.91 -6.34
C VAL A 1032 41.33 -18.63 -7.53
N SER A 1033 41.29 -19.45 -8.56
CA SER A 1033 42.10 -19.26 -9.77
C SER A 1033 41.29 -19.50 -11.04
N ASN A 1034 41.43 -18.62 -12.03
CA ASN A 1034 40.76 -18.66 -13.33
C ASN A 1034 39.23 -18.75 -13.23
N CYS A 1035 38.65 -18.12 -12.22
CA CYS A 1035 37.20 -18.08 -12.04
C CYS A 1035 36.57 -17.12 -13.05
N VAL A 1036 35.61 -17.58 -13.83
CA VAL A 1036 34.84 -16.69 -14.71
C VAL A 1036 33.59 -16.24 -13.99
N LEU A 1037 33.55 -14.97 -13.58
CA LEU A 1037 32.40 -14.39 -12.88
C LEU A 1037 31.58 -13.55 -13.86
N ARG A 1038 30.26 -13.78 -13.92
CA ARG A 1038 29.33 -13.16 -14.87
C ARG A 1038 28.25 -12.36 -14.14
N THR A 1039 27.73 -11.27 -14.71
CA THR A 1039 26.70 -10.42 -14.05
C THR A 1039 25.34 -11.09 -13.85
N ASP A 1040 25.11 -12.26 -14.47
CA ASP A 1040 23.92 -13.10 -14.30
C ASP A 1040 24.13 -14.20 -13.23
N HIS A 1041 25.22 -14.12 -12.45
CA HIS A 1041 25.46 -15.04 -11.35
C HIS A 1041 24.33 -14.98 -10.31
N ALA A 1042 24.00 -16.13 -9.73
CA ALA A 1042 23.07 -16.19 -8.60
C ALA A 1042 23.62 -15.35 -7.43
N ARG A 1043 22.72 -14.65 -6.73
CA ARG A 1043 23.03 -13.85 -5.53
C ARG A 1043 22.35 -14.43 -4.30
N PRO A 1044 22.70 -15.68 -3.93
CA PRO A 1044 22.13 -16.29 -2.73
C PRO A 1044 22.49 -15.43 -1.50
N SER A 1045 21.53 -15.25 -0.60
CA SER A 1045 21.76 -14.58 0.68
C SER A 1045 22.28 -13.12 0.60
N MET A 1046 22.13 -12.42 -0.53
CA MET A 1046 22.61 -11.03 -0.71
C MET A 1046 21.53 -9.99 -0.40
N THR A 1047 21.75 -9.11 0.57
CA THR A 1047 20.80 -8.04 0.92
C THR A 1047 21.28 -6.68 0.43
N PRO A 1048 20.48 -5.59 0.56
CA PRO A 1048 20.95 -4.23 0.30
C PRO A 1048 22.16 -3.80 1.15
N PHE A 1049 22.49 -4.56 2.21
CA PHE A 1049 23.52 -4.25 3.19
C PHE A 1049 24.74 -5.17 3.08
N GLY A 1050 24.71 -6.15 2.17
CA GLY A 1050 25.69 -7.21 2.04
C GLY A 1050 25.11 -8.61 2.33
N PRO A 1051 25.96 -9.63 2.33
CA PRO A 1051 25.52 -11.02 2.41
C PRO A 1051 25.20 -11.44 3.84
N LEU A 1052 24.13 -12.22 4.02
CA LEU A 1052 23.71 -12.79 5.31
C LEU A 1052 24.67 -13.86 5.83
N THR A 1053 25.33 -14.59 4.92
CA THR A 1053 26.24 -15.69 5.23
C THR A 1053 27.49 -15.61 4.34
N THR A 1054 28.54 -16.34 4.71
CA THR A 1054 29.71 -16.50 3.85
C THR A 1054 29.30 -17.22 2.57
N ILE A 1055 29.58 -16.62 1.42
CA ILE A 1055 29.33 -17.25 0.13
C ILE A 1055 30.61 -17.99 -0.24
N ASP A 1056 30.53 -19.31 -0.41
CA ASP A 1056 31.67 -20.08 -0.93
C ASP A 1056 32.05 -19.54 -2.30
N THR A 1057 33.19 -18.86 -2.36
CA THR A 1057 33.68 -18.21 -3.57
C THR A 1057 33.87 -19.22 -4.71
N ASN A 1058 34.07 -20.52 -4.42
CA ASN A 1058 34.13 -21.55 -5.44
C ASN A 1058 32.77 -21.83 -6.10
N THR A 1059 31.66 -21.63 -5.39
CA THR A 1059 30.30 -21.79 -5.93
C THR A 1059 29.91 -20.65 -6.87
N LEU A 1060 30.43 -19.44 -6.64
CA LEU A 1060 30.31 -18.31 -7.57
C LEU A 1060 31.10 -18.52 -8.88
N CYS A 1061 32.10 -19.40 -8.84
CA CYS A 1061 33.02 -19.67 -9.94
C CYS A 1061 32.68 -20.93 -10.75
N SER A 1062 31.63 -21.66 -10.36
CA SER A 1062 31.21 -22.91 -10.98
C SER A 1062 29.76 -22.83 -11.48
N SER A 1063 29.62 -22.41 -12.74
CA SER A 1063 28.55 -22.84 -13.66
C SER A 1063 28.97 -22.58 -15.10
#